data_AF-A0A3C1IGS4-F1
#
_entry.id   AF-A0A3C1IGS4-F1
#
_cell.length_a   1.000
_cell.length_b   1.000
_cell.length_c   1.000
_cell.angle_alpha   90.00
_cell.angle_beta   90.00
_cell.angle_gamma   90.00
#
_symmetry.space_group_name_H-M   'P 1'
#
loop_
_entity.id
_entity.type
_entity.pdbx_description
1 polymer ?
#
loop_
_entity_poly.entity_id
_entity_poly.type
_entity_poly.pdbx_seq_one_letter_code
_entity_poly.pdbx_strand_id
1 'polypeptide(L)'
;MTDQRVSLNDKYDLEKTSVLLNGTQALVRLMLMQKTRDMAAGLNTAGYVSGYRGSPLGAVDMQMVRAQAALNASNVRFDPGLNEDLAATALWGTQQAELRGEGKYQGVFGLWYGKGPGVDRSGDVMRHANMAGTSCHGGVVMAMGDDHTGESSTVLHQSEFAMVDAYMPVVSPAGVQEVLDFGLYGYALSRFAGVWVGLKTMKDTIEATAVVNGDPHRLDFIHPKLDLPEDGLNIRLPDTPHDQEFRLVNFKRQAAEAFSYANKMDRRVWGKAGAKIGFVAAGKNWLDLAHALSLLNIDEPEAQRLGISTYKVGQTWPLDTRGLSEWADGLDLIVVVEEKRKLIEVQIKEALFDDRRGTRVFGARKGASEEVLFAIHGALDPFLIAEKLGEILIDENCATEGVNAGLAALRDAKRADNAEDLAARLPYFCAGCPHNTSTKVPEGSRAYAGIGCHYMAQWMDRETSGYTHMGGEGANWIGEAPFSNRSHVFQNLGDGTYNHSGIQAIRAAVAAGTTVTYKILYNDAVAMTGGQGNDGGLDAPRIASELLAMGIAKVALVHDQKEDIDLARFPSGLAVHERGEMDAVQKTFSGYDGVSVILYLQTCAAEKRRRRKRGKFPDPDKRVFINTDICEGCGDCGVQSNCVAVTPVETELGRKRAIDQSACNKDFSCVKGFCPSFVTLQGAQIRKSQTAQLDLPQMPEPVLPNIDGTFNVVVTGVGGTGVVTIGAVLAQAAQIDGKGAGMMEMAGLAQKGGAVHIHCRLANRPEDITAIRVATGECDALIGGDLVVSAAAKTLGLTKVGRTGAVVNAHDIVTGEFTRDTEFSIPTDRLSLALQARLQDRVQLLDSTELARITMGDSLYSNMLIFGAAWQRGLLPITLDALRQAIALNGAAVDKNLRAFDIGRWSA
;
A
#
# COMPACT_ATOMS: atom_id res chain seq x y z
N MET A 1 -15.23 22.94 26.08
CA MET A 1 -14.64 22.65 24.77
C MET A 1 -15.74 22.82 23.74
N THR A 2 -15.58 23.71 22.78
CA THR A 2 -16.55 23.91 21.71
C THR A 2 -16.61 22.64 20.86
N ASP A 3 -17.80 22.06 20.76
CA ASP A 3 -18.14 20.87 19.99
C ASP A 3 -17.85 21.12 18.50
N GLN A 4 -16.60 20.90 18.07
CA GLN A 4 -16.23 21.04 16.67
C GLN A 4 -16.86 19.88 15.91
N ARG A 5 -17.95 20.16 15.18
CA ARG A 5 -18.62 19.18 14.33
C ARG A 5 -17.66 18.71 13.23
N VAL A 6 -17.07 17.53 13.43
CA VAL A 6 -16.13 16.89 12.49
C VAL A 6 -16.84 16.48 11.20
N SER A 7 -16.21 16.73 10.06
CA SER A 7 -16.70 16.38 8.72
C SER A 7 -15.63 15.69 7.89
N LEU A 8 -16.04 14.78 6.99
CA LEU A 8 -15.12 14.12 6.05
C LEU A 8 -14.43 15.10 5.09
N ASN A 9 -14.96 16.32 4.94
CA ASN A 9 -14.37 17.37 4.11
C ASN A 9 -13.32 18.21 4.86
N ASP A 10 -13.15 18.04 6.17
CA ASP A 10 -12.17 18.80 6.97
C ASP A 10 -10.74 18.61 6.45
N LYS A 11 -10.46 17.48 5.79
CA LYS A 11 -9.18 17.22 5.10
C LYS A 11 -8.82 18.23 4.01
N TYR A 12 -9.81 18.88 3.39
CA TYR A 12 -9.62 19.92 2.38
C TYR A 12 -9.75 21.34 2.94
N ASP A 13 -10.32 21.47 4.14
CA ASP A 13 -10.49 22.73 4.83
C ASP A 13 -9.18 23.12 5.54
N LEU A 14 -8.56 24.21 5.10
CA LEU A 14 -7.29 24.69 5.64
C LEU A 14 -7.45 25.49 6.94
N GLU A 15 -8.67 25.83 7.34
CA GLU A 15 -8.96 26.43 8.65
C GLU A 15 -8.92 25.39 9.79
N LYS A 16 -9.03 24.09 9.44
CA LYS A 16 -8.97 22.99 10.40
C LYS A 16 -7.52 22.63 10.72
N THR A 17 -7.18 22.69 12.00
CA THR A 17 -5.84 22.34 12.50
C THR A 17 -5.74 20.88 12.94
N SER A 18 -6.80 20.23 13.42
CA SER A 18 -6.80 18.79 13.75
C SER A 18 -7.56 18.01 12.68
N VAL A 19 -6.83 17.27 11.84
CA VAL A 19 -7.41 16.57 10.69
C VAL A 19 -6.95 15.12 10.62
N LEU A 20 -7.86 14.20 10.34
CA LEU A 20 -7.54 12.80 10.08
C LEU A 20 -7.20 12.63 8.60
N LEU A 21 -5.96 12.24 8.30
CA LEU A 21 -5.46 12.06 6.94
C LEU A 21 -4.73 10.74 6.81
N ASN A 22 -4.85 10.11 5.65
CA ASN A 22 -3.81 9.17 5.20
C ASN A 22 -2.76 9.88 4.33
N GLY A 23 -1.64 9.21 4.04
CA GLY A 23 -0.56 9.85 3.27
C GLY A 23 -0.97 10.27 1.86
N THR A 24 -1.84 9.53 1.16
CA THR A 24 -2.36 9.99 -0.16
C THR A 24 -3.20 11.25 -0.06
N GLN A 25 -4.00 11.41 1.01
CA GLN A 25 -4.77 12.62 1.28
C GLN A 25 -3.86 13.76 1.74
N ALA A 26 -2.78 13.46 2.47
CA ALA A 26 -1.76 14.44 2.83
C ALA A 26 -1.10 15.03 1.58
N LEU A 27 -0.84 14.25 0.53
CA LEU A 27 -0.32 14.78 -0.75
C LEU A 27 -1.30 15.74 -1.44
N VAL A 28 -2.61 15.50 -1.35
CA VAL A 28 -3.61 16.46 -1.84
C VAL A 28 -3.57 17.74 -1.01
N ARG A 29 -3.60 17.61 0.32
CA ARG A 29 -3.59 18.76 1.23
C ARG A 29 -2.31 19.58 1.11
N LEU A 30 -1.16 18.93 0.89
CA LEU A 30 0.13 19.55 0.62
C LEU A 30 0.05 20.55 -0.53
N MET A 31 -0.62 20.19 -1.64
CA MET A 31 -0.80 21.11 -2.77
C MET A 31 -1.63 22.35 -2.42
N LEU A 32 -2.69 22.16 -1.61
CA LEU A 32 -3.54 23.26 -1.13
C LEU A 32 -2.78 24.16 -0.14
N MET A 33 -1.99 23.57 0.75
CA MET A 33 -1.15 24.27 1.72
C MET A 33 -0.09 25.11 1.02
N GLN A 34 0.60 24.55 0.02
CA GLN A 34 1.61 25.28 -0.74
C GLN A 34 1.01 26.49 -1.45
N LYS A 35 -0.15 26.34 -2.10
CA LYS A 35 -0.85 27.48 -2.72
C LYS A 35 -1.16 28.58 -1.71
N THR A 36 -1.63 28.19 -0.52
CA THR A 36 -1.99 29.13 0.55
C THR A 36 -0.77 29.90 1.04
N ARG A 37 0.37 29.22 1.21
CA ARG A 37 1.65 29.85 1.57
C ARG A 37 2.11 30.83 0.50
N ASP A 38 2.00 30.46 -0.77
CA ASP A 38 2.36 31.34 -1.89
C ASP A 38 1.50 32.60 -1.93
N MET A 39 0.19 32.47 -1.71
CA MET A 39 -0.73 33.61 -1.63
C MET A 39 -0.38 34.53 -0.45
N ALA A 40 -0.07 33.96 0.72
CA ALA A 40 0.37 34.73 1.89
C ALA A 40 1.70 35.47 1.64
N ALA A 41 2.57 34.92 0.80
CA ALA A 41 3.81 35.55 0.34
C ALA A 41 3.62 36.55 -0.82
N GLY A 42 2.38 36.78 -1.29
CA GLY A 42 2.08 37.69 -2.40
C GLY A 42 2.39 37.13 -3.79
N LEU A 43 2.57 35.81 -3.93
CA LEU A 43 2.88 35.15 -5.19
C LEU A 43 1.63 34.62 -5.90
N ASN A 44 1.52 34.90 -7.20
CA ASN A 44 0.53 34.31 -8.09
C ASN A 44 1.08 33.06 -8.79
N THR A 45 1.20 31.97 -8.04
CA THR A 45 1.61 30.65 -8.55
C THR A 45 0.42 29.76 -8.92
N ALA A 46 0.67 28.69 -9.66
CA ALA A 46 -0.27 27.58 -9.86
C ALA A 46 0.37 26.25 -9.45
N GLY A 47 -0.45 25.21 -9.26
CA GLY A 47 0.03 23.87 -8.96
C GLY A 47 -0.18 22.91 -10.13
N TYR A 48 0.72 21.96 -10.33
CA TYR A 48 0.55 20.86 -11.28
C TYR A 48 0.92 19.52 -10.62
N VAL A 49 0.03 18.55 -10.76
CA VAL A 49 0.21 17.19 -10.25
C VAL A 49 0.14 16.22 -11.41
N SER A 50 1.15 15.37 -11.56
CA SER A 50 1.14 14.27 -12.51
C SER A 50 1.97 13.10 -12.03
N GLY A 51 1.67 11.90 -12.51
CA GLY A 51 2.33 10.69 -12.05
C GLY A 51 1.59 9.45 -12.54
N TYR A 52 2.09 8.28 -12.18
CA TYR A 52 1.43 7.02 -12.51
C TYR A 52 1.18 6.19 -11.25
N ARG A 53 -0.03 5.63 -11.18
CA ARG A 53 -0.51 4.87 -10.03
C ARG A 53 0.28 3.57 -9.83
N GLY A 54 0.78 3.37 -8.62
CA GLY A 54 1.37 2.11 -8.17
C GLY A 54 1.49 2.09 -6.65
N SER A 55 1.22 0.95 -6.01
CA SER A 55 1.29 0.82 -4.54
C SER A 55 2.70 1.17 -4.03
N PRO A 56 2.85 2.00 -2.97
CA PRO A 56 1.80 2.46 -2.06
C PRO A 56 1.01 3.71 -2.53
N LEU A 57 1.46 4.39 -3.59
CA LEU A 57 0.84 5.62 -4.13
C LEU A 57 -0.35 5.36 -5.07
N GLY A 58 -0.86 4.13 -5.13
CA GLY A 58 -1.89 3.71 -6.10
C GLY A 58 -3.25 4.41 -5.95
N ALA A 59 -3.51 5.08 -4.82
CA ALA A 59 -4.75 5.80 -4.57
C ALA A 59 -4.67 7.31 -4.82
N VAL A 60 -3.50 7.85 -5.21
CA VAL A 60 -3.31 9.29 -5.41
C VAL A 60 -4.27 9.85 -6.46
N ASP A 61 -4.40 9.22 -7.63
CA ASP A 61 -5.33 9.63 -8.70
C ASP A 61 -6.75 9.78 -8.15
N MET A 62 -7.23 8.77 -7.41
CA MET A 62 -8.58 8.79 -6.84
C MET A 62 -8.78 9.93 -5.83
N GLN A 63 -7.76 10.24 -5.01
CA GLN A 63 -7.87 11.34 -4.06
C GLN A 63 -7.82 12.70 -4.76
N MET A 64 -6.97 12.87 -5.77
CA MET A 64 -6.88 14.10 -6.56
C MET A 64 -8.19 14.37 -7.30
N VAL A 65 -8.77 13.35 -7.96
CA VAL A 65 -10.08 13.46 -8.63
C VAL A 65 -11.20 13.80 -7.63
N ARG A 66 -11.22 13.18 -6.45
CA ARG A 66 -12.20 13.52 -5.40
C ARG A 66 -12.06 14.96 -4.90
N ALA A 67 -10.84 15.48 -4.88
CA ALA A 67 -10.52 16.83 -4.44
C ALA A 67 -10.55 17.88 -5.57
N GLN A 68 -10.94 17.50 -6.79
CA GLN A 68 -10.81 18.34 -7.99
C GLN A 68 -11.41 19.74 -7.82
N ALA A 69 -12.54 19.87 -7.13
CA ALA A 69 -13.16 21.16 -6.87
C ALA A 69 -12.28 22.08 -6.01
N ALA A 70 -11.71 21.56 -4.92
CA ALA A 70 -10.80 22.30 -4.04
C ALA A 70 -9.47 22.64 -4.74
N LEU A 71 -8.93 21.68 -5.51
CA LEU A 71 -7.72 21.88 -6.32
C LEU A 71 -7.92 22.97 -7.38
N ASN A 72 -9.01 22.92 -8.15
CA ASN A 72 -9.32 23.93 -9.16
C ASN A 72 -9.50 25.32 -8.56
N ALA A 73 -10.19 25.43 -7.41
CA ALA A 73 -10.34 26.69 -6.69
C ALA A 73 -8.99 27.30 -6.26
N SER A 74 -7.97 26.44 -6.09
CA SER A 74 -6.60 26.80 -5.70
C SER A 74 -5.65 26.92 -6.90
N ASN A 75 -6.16 26.91 -8.14
CA ASN A 75 -5.36 26.86 -9.38
C ASN A 75 -4.37 25.69 -9.43
N VAL A 76 -4.74 24.54 -8.85
CA VAL A 76 -3.98 23.29 -8.94
C VAL A 76 -4.63 22.38 -9.96
N ARG A 77 -3.86 22.01 -10.99
CA ARG A 77 -4.27 21.10 -12.06
C ARG A 77 -3.71 19.70 -11.78
N PHE A 78 -4.57 18.70 -11.86
CA PHE A 78 -4.18 17.30 -11.82
C PHE A 78 -4.40 16.67 -13.19
N ASP A 79 -3.35 16.10 -13.77
CA ASP A 79 -3.40 15.29 -14.99
C ASP A 79 -2.70 13.94 -14.71
N PRO A 80 -3.44 12.82 -14.69
CA PRO A 80 -2.81 11.51 -14.54
C PRO A 80 -1.88 11.25 -15.74
N GLY A 81 -0.69 10.71 -15.44
CA GLY A 81 0.28 10.35 -16.46
C GLY A 81 -0.12 9.08 -17.19
N LEU A 82 0.33 8.93 -18.44
CA LEU A 82 0.24 7.64 -19.14
C LEU A 82 1.23 6.62 -18.59
N ASN A 83 2.43 7.11 -18.23
CA ASN A 83 3.47 6.42 -17.50
C ASN A 83 4.29 7.45 -16.71
N GLU A 84 5.19 6.96 -15.86
CA GLU A 84 6.00 7.75 -14.94
C GLU A 84 6.94 8.74 -15.65
N ASP A 85 7.55 8.30 -16.76
CA ASP A 85 8.54 9.05 -17.53
C ASP A 85 7.91 10.26 -18.24
N LEU A 86 6.78 10.05 -18.91
CA LEU A 86 6.02 11.12 -19.56
C LEU A 86 5.38 12.07 -18.54
N ALA A 87 4.98 11.57 -17.37
CA ALA A 87 4.50 12.42 -16.28
C ALA A 87 5.59 13.36 -15.75
N ALA A 88 6.81 12.84 -15.55
CA ALA A 88 7.96 13.66 -15.16
C ALA A 88 8.32 14.66 -16.26
N THR A 89 8.26 14.26 -17.53
CA THR A 89 8.51 15.14 -18.68
C THR A 89 7.50 16.28 -18.75
N ALA A 90 6.21 15.98 -18.59
CA ALA A 90 5.16 16.99 -18.54
C ALA A 90 5.38 17.97 -17.38
N LEU A 91 5.77 17.45 -16.20
CA LEU A 91 6.07 18.27 -15.04
C LEU A 91 7.29 19.18 -15.27
N TRP A 92 8.35 18.69 -15.93
CA TRP A 92 9.50 19.52 -16.31
C TRP A 92 9.10 20.65 -17.25
N GLY A 93 8.17 20.41 -18.19
CA GLY A 93 7.60 21.45 -19.03
C GLY A 93 6.96 22.60 -18.23
N THR A 94 6.35 22.31 -17.09
CA THR A 94 5.76 23.36 -16.22
C THR A 94 6.79 24.33 -15.64
N GLN A 95 8.03 23.87 -15.44
CA GLN A 95 9.13 24.71 -14.93
C GLN A 95 9.71 25.65 -15.99
N GLN A 96 9.25 25.53 -17.24
CA GLN A 96 9.71 26.33 -18.36
C GLN A 96 8.66 27.36 -18.83
N ALA A 97 7.47 27.36 -18.22
CA ALA A 97 6.30 28.07 -18.72
C ALA A 97 6.52 29.59 -18.78
N GLU A 98 7.19 30.16 -17.78
CA GLU A 98 7.44 31.60 -17.69
C GLU A 98 8.73 32.07 -18.37
N LEU A 99 9.65 31.16 -18.72
CA LEU A 99 11.01 31.50 -19.18
C LEU A 99 11.06 32.35 -20.46
N ARG A 100 9.99 32.34 -21.26
CA ARG A 100 9.88 33.07 -22.53
C ARG A 100 9.00 34.32 -22.43
N GLY A 101 8.56 34.67 -21.23
CA GLY A 101 7.56 35.74 -21.01
C GLY A 101 6.12 35.35 -21.37
N GLU A 102 5.87 34.06 -21.61
CA GLU A 102 4.57 33.49 -21.98
C GLU A 102 3.80 32.90 -20.78
N GLY A 103 4.37 33.04 -19.57
CA GLY A 103 3.81 32.46 -18.35
C GLY A 103 2.50 33.11 -17.93
N LYS A 104 1.47 32.30 -17.71
CA LYS A 104 0.19 32.75 -17.10
C LYS A 104 0.32 33.04 -15.61
N TYR A 105 1.29 32.42 -14.94
CA TYR A 105 1.57 32.52 -13.51
C TYR A 105 3.05 32.83 -13.30
N GLN A 106 3.43 33.28 -12.10
CA GLN A 106 4.83 33.59 -11.77
C GLN A 106 5.71 32.35 -11.62
N GLY A 107 5.08 31.17 -11.47
CA GLY A 107 5.72 29.86 -11.41
C GLY A 107 4.68 28.78 -11.16
N VAL A 108 5.04 27.53 -11.46
CA VAL A 108 4.15 26.37 -11.28
C VAL A 108 4.81 25.39 -10.30
N PHE A 109 4.27 25.22 -9.10
CA PHE A 109 4.78 24.24 -8.16
C PHE A 109 4.26 22.84 -8.48
N GLY A 110 5.12 21.85 -8.35
CA GLY A 110 4.95 20.54 -8.94
C GLY A 110 4.91 19.39 -7.95
N LEU A 111 3.98 18.46 -8.12
CA LEU A 111 4.03 17.15 -7.45
C LEU A 111 4.08 16.04 -8.50
N TRP A 112 5.19 15.32 -8.53
CA TRP A 112 5.27 14.04 -9.22
C TRP A 112 4.99 12.88 -8.26
N TYR A 113 4.37 11.80 -8.72
CA TYR A 113 4.26 10.56 -7.93
C TYR A 113 4.45 9.32 -8.79
N GLY A 114 5.12 8.31 -8.23
CA GLY A 114 5.34 7.03 -8.90
C GLY A 114 5.91 5.99 -7.95
N LYS A 115 5.67 4.72 -8.26
CA LYS A 115 6.28 3.60 -7.53
C LYS A 115 7.76 3.50 -7.87
N GLY A 116 8.54 2.85 -7.01
CA GLY A 116 9.97 2.58 -7.20
C GLY A 116 10.42 2.23 -8.63
N PRO A 117 9.88 1.18 -9.28
CA PRO A 117 10.27 0.86 -10.67
C PRO A 117 9.97 1.97 -11.69
N GLY A 118 8.98 2.82 -11.40
CA GLY A 118 8.69 4.02 -12.17
C GLY A 118 9.73 5.12 -11.97
N VAL A 119 10.36 5.18 -10.79
CA VAL A 119 11.54 6.02 -10.53
C VAL A 119 12.70 5.55 -11.41
N ASP A 120 13.04 4.26 -11.37
CA ASP A 120 14.12 3.68 -12.20
C ASP A 120 13.89 3.94 -13.69
N ARG A 121 12.64 3.81 -14.15
CA ARG A 121 12.26 4.06 -15.55
C ARG A 121 12.45 5.51 -15.98
N SER A 122 12.32 6.47 -15.06
CA SER A 122 12.29 7.91 -15.36
C SER A 122 13.67 8.58 -15.18
N GLY A 123 14.75 7.81 -15.05
CA GLY A 123 16.08 8.36 -14.76
C GLY A 123 16.59 9.38 -15.78
N ASP A 124 16.28 9.20 -17.07
CA ASP A 124 16.73 10.12 -18.11
C ASP A 124 16.13 11.53 -17.97
N VAL A 125 14.80 11.62 -17.82
CA VAL A 125 14.13 12.91 -17.60
C VAL A 125 14.54 13.54 -16.26
N MET A 126 14.78 12.76 -15.21
CA MET A 126 15.28 13.27 -13.93
C MET A 126 16.63 13.99 -14.09
N ARG A 127 17.56 13.41 -14.86
CA ARG A 127 18.86 14.04 -15.14
C ARG A 127 18.68 15.38 -15.86
N HIS A 128 17.91 15.39 -16.95
CA HIS A 128 17.65 16.63 -17.71
C HIS A 128 16.98 17.70 -16.85
N ALA A 129 15.95 17.32 -16.09
CA ALA A 129 15.19 18.25 -15.29
C ALA A 129 16.01 18.85 -14.15
N ASN A 130 16.82 18.05 -13.46
CA ASN A 130 17.60 18.54 -12.31
C ASN A 130 18.86 19.32 -12.73
N MET A 131 19.52 18.91 -13.82
CA MET A 131 20.60 19.69 -14.44
C MET A 131 20.13 21.11 -14.79
N ALA A 132 19.02 21.21 -15.52
CA ALA A 132 18.40 22.49 -15.83
C ALA A 132 17.97 23.24 -14.54
N GLY A 133 17.18 22.57 -13.70
CA GLY A 133 16.67 23.07 -12.43
C GLY A 133 15.18 23.39 -12.44
N THR A 134 14.70 23.97 -11.35
CA THR A 134 13.31 24.43 -11.19
C THR A 134 13.18 25.93 -11.40
N SER A 135 11.96 26.36 -11.70
CA SER A 135 11.57 27.77 -11.68
C SER A 135 11.75 28.37 -10.27
N CYS A 136 12.10 29.66 -10.17
CA CYS A 136 12.29 30.36 -8.89
C CYS A 136 11.02 30.38 -8.02
N HIS A 137 9.83 30.32 -8.63
CA HIS A 137 8.53 30.27 -7.94
C HIS A 137 7.74 28.99 -8.23
N GLY A 138 8.29 28.08 -9.03
CA GLY A 138 7.72 26.75 -9.23
C GLY A 138 8.08 25.84 -8.06
N GLY A 139 9.20 25.14 -8.18
CA GLY A 139 9.64 24.14 -7.21
C GLY A 139 8.92 22.80 -7.41
N VAL A 140 9.63 21.69 -7.22
CA VAL A 140 9.15 20.35 -7.54
C VAL A 140 9.48 19.37 -6.42
N VAL A 141 8.46 18.63 -5.98
CA VAL A 141 8.57 17.47 -5.09
C VAL A 141 8.18 16.20 -5.84
N MET A 142 8.96 15.15 -5.68
CA MET A 142 8.70 13.82 -6.25
C MET A 142 8.37 12.82 -5.14
N ALA A 143 7.11 12.42 -4.98
CA ALA A 143 6.73 11.34 -4.09
C ALA A 143 7.15 9.98 -4.69
N MET A 144 8.16 9.34 -4.08
CA MET A 144 8.75 8.08 -4.53
C MET A 144 8.22 6.92 -3.68
N GLY A 145 7.39 6.06 -4.26
CA GLY A 145 6.71 4.95 -3.56
C GLY A 145 7.56 3.69 -3.46
N ASP A 146 8.28 3.51 -2.36
CA ASP A 146 9.12 2.34 -2.10
C ASP A 146 8.36 1.20 -1.41
N ASP A 147 8.69 -0.04 -1.81
CA ASP A 147 8.19 -1.29 -1.23
C ASP A 147 9.39 -2.15 -0.82
N HIS A 148 9.79 -2.03 0.44
CA HIS A 148 10.99 -2.68 0.96
C HIS A 148 10.86 -4.20 1.13
N THR A 149 9.63 -4.69 1.33
CA THR A 149 9.30 -6.10 1.64
C THR A 149 8.68 -6.86 0.47
N GLY A 150 8.32 -6.16 -0.62
CA GLY A 150 7.83 -6.78 -1.85
C GLY A 150 6.40 -7.29 -1.74
N GLU A 151 5.60 -6.70 -0.84
CA GLU A 151 4.22 -7.13 -0.57
C GLU A 151 3.29 -6.93 -1.79
N SER A 152 3.64 -5.97 -2.65
CA SER A 152 2.83 -5.58 -3.81
C SER A 152 3.69 -5.35 -5.07
N SER A 153 4.91 -5.87 -5.09
CA SER A 153 5.94 -5.55 -6.08
C SER A 153 6.65 -6.79 -6.59
N THR A 154 7.14 -6.73 -7.83
CA THR A 154 8.05 -7.73 -8.40
C THR A 154 9.51 -7.50 -7.98
N VAL A 155 9.82 -6.33 -7.42
CA VAL A 155 11.15 -5.96 -6.93
C VAL A 155 11.07 -5.30 -5.56
N LEU A 156 12.06 -5.57 -4.71
CA LEU A 156 12.23 -4.98 -3.38
C LEU A 156 13.02 -3.67 -3.52
N HIS A 157 12.34 -2.53 -3.58
CA HIS A 157 12.90 -1.28 -4.13
C HIS A 157 13.50 -0.32 -3.08
N GLN A 158 14.42 0.57 -3.50
CA GLN A 158 14.92 1.72 -2.73
C GLN A 158 15.26 2.88 -3.69
N SER A 159 14.46 3.94 -3.69
CA SER A 159 14.54 5.01 -4.70
C SER A 159 15.72 5.98 -4.51
N GLU A 160 16.27 6.07 -3.30
CA GLU A 160 17.26 7.10 -2.95
C GLU A 160 18.49 7.10 -3.87
N PHE A 161 18.97 5.93 -4.30
CA PHE A 161 20.16 5.85 -5.15
C PHE A 161 19.94 6.40 -6.55
N ALA A 162 18.72 6.36 -7.09
CA ALA A 162 18.40 7.02 -8.35
C ALA A 162 18.48 8.56 -8.19
N MET A 163 18.08 9.08 -7.03
CA MET A 163 18.16 10.51 -6.73
C MET A 163 19.60 10.97 -6.52
N VAL A 164 20.41 10.17 -5.81
CA VAL A 164 21.85 10.43 -5.64
C VAL A 164 22.54 10.53 -7.01
N ASP A 165 22.24 9.59 -7.91
CA ASP A 165 22.77 9.56 -9.27
C ASP A 165 22.31 10.76 -10.13
N ALA A 166 21.11 11.30 -9.87
CA ALA A 166 20.59 12.50 -10.52
C ALA A 166 20.92 13.83 -9.79
N TYR A 167 21.68 13.79 -8.69
CA TYR A 167 21.97 14.93 -7.80
C TYR A 167 20.72 15.62 -7.20
N MET A 168 19.69 14.83 -6.89
CA MET A 168 18.43 15.32 -6.34
C MET A 168 18.37 15.10 -4.83
N PRO A 169 18.15 16.14 -4.00
CA PRO A 169 17.98 15.96 -2.56
C PRO A 169 16.83 15.01 -2.22
N VAL A 170 16.99 14.24 -1.15
CA VAL A 170 15.97 13.31 -0.66
C VAL A 170 15.60 13.63 0.78
N VAL A 171 14.31 13.75 1.03
CA VAL A 171 13.73 13.86 2.37
C VAL A 171 12.92 12.61 2.70
N SER A 172 13.06 12.12 3.93
CA SER A 172 12.50 10.84 4.37
C SER A 172 11.53 11.03 5.55
N PRO A 173 10.24 11.26 5.31
CA PRO A 173 9.23 11.43 6.35
C PRO A 173 9.06 10.16 7.18
N ALA A 174 8.87 10.32 8.49
CA ALA A 174 8.63 9.23 9.41
C ALA A 174 7.15 8.81 9.49
N GLY A 175 6.23 9.72 9.16
CA GLY A 175 4.79 9.46 9.18
C GLY A 175 4.00 10.53 8.44
N VAL A 176 2.67 10.48 8.53
CA VAL A 176 1.75 11.33 7.74
C VAL A 176 1.96 12.83 7.98
N GLN A 177 2.25 13.24 9.23
CA GLN A 177 2.56 14.65 9.54
C GLN A 177 3.77 15.13 8.74
N GLU A 178 4.82 14.31 8.66
CA GLU A 178 6.06 14.69 7.98
C GLU A 178 5.92 14.65 6.45
N VAL A 179 4.94 13.95 5.90
CA VAL A 179 4.61 14.07 4.46
C VAL A 179 4.21 15.51 4.12
N LEU A 180 3.44 16.18 5.00
CA LEU A 180 3.10 17.60 4.83
C LEU A 180 4.32 18.48 5.06
N ASP A 181 4.99 18.29 6.19
CA ASP A 181 6.10 19.14 6.62
C ASP A 181 7.28 19.09 5.64
N PHE A 182 7.71 17.88 5.29
CA PHE A 182 8.85 17.65 4.42
C PHE A 182 8.49 17.95 2.97
N GLY A 183 7.21 17.83 2.60
CA GLY A 183 6.72 18.32 1.31
C GLY A 183 6.84 19.84 1.18
N LEU A 184 6.39 20.59 2.19
CA LEU A 184 6.53 22.06 2.21
C LEU A 184 7.99 22.50 2.26
N TYR A 185 8.81 21.82 3.07
CA TYR A 185 10.27 22.01 3.07
C TYR A 185 10.85 21.72 1.69
N GLY A 186 10.40 20.64 1.03
CA GLY A 186 10.84 20.25 -0.30
C GLY A 186 10.56 21.31 -1.36
N TYR A 187 9.39 21.96 -1.32
CA TYR A 187 9.11 23.10 -2.22
C TYR A 187 10.04 24.29 -1.96
N ALA A 188 10.27 24.63 -0.71
CA ALA A 188 11.16 25.73 -0.34
C ALA A 188 12.62 25.45 -0.76
N LEU A 189 13.12 24.25 -0.43
CA LEU A 189 14.43 23.76 -0.85
C LEU A 189 14.57 23.75 -2.36
N SER A 190 13.56 23.22 -3.06
CA SER A 190 13.56 23.12 -4.52
C SER A 190 13.69 24.49 -5.19
N ARG A 191 12.95 25.49 -4.70
CA ARG A 191 13.03 26.87 -5.20
C ARG A 191 14.37 27.51 -4.90
N PHE A 192 14.88 27.32 -3.68
CA PHE A 192 16.14 27.90 -3.23
C PHE A 192 17.35 27.35 -3.98
N ALA A 193 17.48 26.03 -4.07
CA ALA A 193 18.64 25.37 -4.66
C ALA A 193 18.49 25.10 -6.17
N GLY A 194 17.32 25.34 -6.77
CA GLY A 194 17.06 25.10 -8.19
C GLY A 194 17.13 23.61 -8.55
N VAL A 195 16.63 22.74 -7.67
CA VAL A 195 16.70 21.26 -7.75
C VAL A 195 15.32 20.65 -7.58
N TRP A 196 15.14 19.42 -8.06
CA TRP A 196 13.96 18.62 -7.71
C TRP A 196 14.23 17.86 -6.41
N VAL A 197 13.22 17.74 -5.55
CA VAL A 197 13.37 17.10 -4.23
C VAL A 197 12.57 15.79 -4.18
N GLY A 198 13.25 14.68 -3.93
CA GLY A 198 12.64 13.39 -3.67
C GLY A 198 12.02 13.34 -2.28
N LEU A 199 10.74 13.02 -2.20
CA LEU A 199 10.02 12.68 -0.97
C LEU A 199 9.90 11.17 -0.91
N LYS A 200 10.72 10.52 -0.08
CA LYS A 200 10.68 9.07 0.08
C LYS A 200 9.37 8.68 0.78
N THR A 201 8.58 7.86 0.12
CA THR A 201 7.30 7.41 0.66
C THR A 201 7.28 5.89 0.71
N MET A 202 6.88 5.35 1.84
CA MET A 202 6.74 3.91 2.06
C MET A 202 5.31 3.58 2.46
N LYS A 203 4.97 2.30 2.46
CA LYS A 203 3.69 1.81 2.97
C LYS A 203 3.34 2.41 4.33
N ASP A 204 4.29 2.41 5.27
CA ASP A 204 4.14 2.94 6.63
C ASP A 204 3.93 4.47 6.69
N THR A 205 4.10 5.20 5.58
CA THR A 205 3.82 6.65 5.48
C THR A 205 2.59 6.97 4.65
N ILE A 206 2.26 6.13 3.65
CA ILE A 206 1.19 6.41 2.68
C ILE A 206 -0.11 5.68 3.02
N GLU A 207 -0.02 4.42 3.41
CA GLU A 207 -1.16 3.59 3.84
C GLU A 207 -1.44 3.76 5.34
N ALA A 208 -0.61 4.52 6.04
CA ALA A 208 -0.88 5.04 7.37
C ALA A 208 -1.94 6.16 7.32
N THR A 209 -2.84 6.13 8.29
CA THR A 209 -3.81 7.19 8.61
C THR A 209 -3.46 7.74 10.00
N ALA A 210 -3.39 9.05 10.15
CA ALA A 210 -3.11 9.68 11.43
C ALA A 210 -3.92 10.96 11.63
N VAL A 211 -4.20 11.30 12.88
CA VAL A 211 -4.62 12.65 13.27
C VAL A 211 -3.39 13.55 13.22
N VAL A 212 -3.41 14.59 12.40
CA VAL A 212 -2.26 15.47 12.16
C VAL A 212 -2.61 16.94 12.36
N ASN A 213 -1.58 17.77 12.57
CA ASN A 213 -1.69 19.21 12.52
C ASN A 213 -1.71 19.70 11.07
N GLY A 214 -2.87 20.17 10.63
CA GLY A 214 -3.16 20.63 9.27
C GLY A 214 -2.85 22.10 8.98
N ASP A 215 -2.27 22.86 9.91
CA ASP A 215 -1.94 24.28 9.74
C ASP A 215 -0.88 24.49 8.62
N PRO A 216 -1.20 25.23 7.54
CA PRO A 216 -0.25 25.56 6.47
C PRO A 216 1.01 26.29 6.92
N HIS A 217 0.97 26.97 8.08
CA HIS A 217 2.02 27.85 8.60
C HIS A 217 2.73 27.30 9.84
N ARG A 218 2.54 26.02 10.19
CA ARG A 218 3.23 25.43 11.35
C ARG A 218 4.76 25.40 11.26
N LEU A 219 5.30 25.55 10.04
CA LEU A 219 6.74 25.66 9.77
C LEU A 219 7.05 26.94 8.97
N ASP A 220 8.18 27.55 9.32
CA ASP A 220 8.82 28.64 8.59
C ASP A 220 10.19 28.19 8.08
N PHE A 221 10.60 28.69 6.92
CA PHE A 221 11.85 28.29 6.28
C PHE A 221 12.82 29.45 6.14
N ILE A 222 14.07 29.21 6.55
CA ILE A 222 15.18 30.16 6.54
C ILE A 222 15.98 29.95 5.25
N HIS A 223 16.23 31.04 4.52
CA HIS A 223 17.12 31.03 3.36
C HIS A 223 18.55 31.37 3.80
N PRO A 224 19.51 30.45 3.71
CA PRO A 224 20.89 30.75 4.08
C PRO A 224 21.53 31.74 3.09
N LYS A 225 22.46 32.56 3.59
CA LYS A 225 23.28 33.44 2.74
C LYS A 225 24.48 32.64 2.22
N LEU A 226 24.58 32.53 0.90
CA LEU A 226 25.66 31.83 0.20
C LEU A 226 26.18 32.71 -0.92
N ASP A 227 27.44 32.50 -1.29
CA ASP A 227 28.03 33.10 -2.49
C ASP A 227 27.53 32.33 -3.73
N LEU A 228 26.40 32.78 -4.27
CA LEU A 228 25.75 32.20 -5.45
C LEU A 228 26.30 32.82 -6.74
N PRO A 229 26.25 32.11 -7.88
CA PRO A 229 26.57 32.70 -9.18
C PRO A 229 25.63 33.88 -9.48
N GLU A 230 26.11 34.86 -10.27
CA GLU A 230 25.36 36.09 -10.58
C GLU A 230 23.98 35.79 -11.18
N ASP A 231 23.89 34.79 -12.05
CA ASP A 231 22.64 34.37 -12.67
C ASP A 231 21.75 33.51 -11.74
N GLY A 232 22.20 33.14 -10.54
CA GLY A 232 21.46 32.29 -9.60
C GLY A 232 21.44 30.79 -9.97
N LEU A 233 20.57 30.00 -9.34
CA LEU A 233 20.58 28.52 -9.47
C LEU A 233 19.47 27.95 -10.36
N ASN A 234 18.38 28.69 -10.53
CA ASN A 234 17.16 28.22 -11.20
C ASN A 234 17.32 28.04 -12.72
N ILE A 235 16.34 27.36 -13.32
CA ILE A 235 16.29 27.11 -14.76
C ILE A 235 16.24 28.41 -15.58
N ARG A 236 16.91 28.44 -16.74
CA ARG A 236 17.06 29.64 -17.58
C ARG A 236 17.21 29.31 -19.07
N LEU A 237 17.18 30.33 -19.93
CA LEU A 237 17.47 30.24 -21.36
C LEU A 237 18.34 31.44 -21.81
N PRO A 238 19.32 31.25 -22.71
CA PRO A 238 19.91 29.98 -23.12
C PRO A 238 20.69 29.32 -21.97
N ASP A 239 20.84 28.00 -21.99
CA ASP A 239 21.52 27.25 -20.95
C ASP A 239 22.19 26.01 -21.54
N THR A 240 23.53 25.98 -21.58
CA THR A 240 24.25 24.87 -22.22
C THR A 240 24.41 23.69 -21.25
N PRO A 241 24.58 22.45 -21.76
CA PRO A 241 24.81 21.29 -20.88
C PRO A 241 26.02 21.46 -19.94
N HIS A 242 27.09 22.14 -20.38
CA HIS A 242 28.28 22.40 -19.56
C HIS A 242 27.97 23.38 -18.41
N ASP A 243 27.19 24.43 -18.68
CA ASP A 243 26.79 25.40 -17.66
C ASP A 243 25.84 24.77 -16.63
N GLN A 244 24.95 23.89 -17.09
CA GLN A 244 24.05 23.12 -16.22
C GLN A 244 24.82 22.22 -15.26
N GLU A 245 25.76 21.43 -15.78
CA GLU A 245 26.61 20.55 -14.98
C GLU A 245 27.45 21.36 -13.99
N PHE A 246 28.10 22.44 -14.46
CA PHE A 246 28.91 23.31 -13.63
C PHE A 246 28.11 23.86 -12.44
N ARG A 247 26.87 24.35 -12.67
CA ARG A 247 26.01 24.83 -11.59
C ARG A 247 25.57 23.72 -10.63
N LEU A 248 25.19 22.56 -11.16
CA LEU A 248 24.69 21.44 -10.38
C LEU A 248 25.75 20.95 -9.38
N VAL A 249 26.97 20.71 -9.87
CA VAL A 249 28.07 20.13 -9.08
C VAL A 249 28.64 21.15 -8.09
N ASN A 250 28.87 22.40 -8.54
CA ASN A 250 29.60 23.38 -7.72
C ASN A 250 28.70 24.19 -6.77
N PHE A 251 27.40 24.33 -7.05
CA PHE A 251 26.54 25.21 -6.26
C PHE A 251 25.27 24.54 -5.75
N LYS A 252 24.49 23.88 -6.62
CA LYS A 252 23.14 23.39 -6.22
C LYS A 252 23.18 22.37 -5.09
N ARG A 253 24.12 21.40 -5.12
CA ARG A 253 24.31 20.42 -4.04
C ARG A 253 24.64 21.10 -2.70
N GLN A 254 25.59 22.03 -2.71
CA GLN A 254 26.02 22.76 -1.51
C GLN A 254 24.90 23.65 -0.96
N ALA A 255 24.12 24.28 -1.86
CA ALA A 255 22.94 25.05 -1.48
C ALA A 255 21.90 24.19 -0.76
N ALA A 256 21.66 22.97 -1.24
CA ALA A 256 20.73 22.05 -0.60
C ALA A 256 21.20 21.60 0.81
N GLU A 257 22.50 21.38 0.98
CA GLU A 257 23.09 21.06 2.29
C GLU A 257 22.99 22.25 3.27
N ALA A 258 23.37 23.46 2.82
CA ALA A 258 23.28 24.66 3.63
C ALA A 258 21.84 25.01 4.02
N PHE A 259 20.88 24.75 3.14
CA PHE A 259 19.46 24.91 3.43
C PHE A 259 18.98 23.93 4.50
N SER A 260 19.44 22.67 4.46
CA SER A 260 19.17 21.66 5.50
C SER A 260 19.66 22.12 6.87
N TYR A 261 20.92 22.57 6.95
CA TYR A 261 21.52 23.09 8.19
C TYR A 261 20.74 24.29 8.75
N ALA A 262 20.46 25.29 7.91
CA ALA A 262 19.76 26.51 8.33
C ALA A 262 18.35 26.23 8.88
N ASN A 263 17.69 25.19 8.37
CA ASN A 263 16.33 24.81 8.75
C ASN A 263 16.27 23.69 9.79
N LYS A 264 17.43 23.21 10.29
CA LYS A 264 17.51 22.12 11.27
C LYS A 264 16.71 20.89 10.84
N MET A 265 16.78 20.59 9.55
CA MET A 265 16.09 19.45 8.96
C MET A 265 16.62 18.15 9.57
N ASP A 266 17.93 18.07 9.72
CA ASP A 266 18.61 17.11 10.57
C ASP A 266 18.82 17.73 11.96
N ARG A 267 18.53 16.99 13.03
CA ARG A 267 18.58 17.56 14.39
C ARG A 267 18.80 16.54 15.50
N ARG A 268 19.47 17.00 16.56
CA ARG A 268 19.46 16.32 17.86
C ARG A 268 18.04 16.32 18.43
N VAL A 269 17.54 15.15 18.85
CA VAL A 269 16.22 15.04 19.47
C VAL A 269 16.35 14.82 20.97
N TRP A 270 17.18 13.86 21.41
CA TRP A 270 17.48 13.63 22.82
C TRP A 270 18.96 13.83 23.14
N GLY A 271 19.25 14.04 24.42
CA GLY A 271 20.60 14.22 24.93
C GLY A 271 21.13 15.64 24.77
N LYS A 272 22.37 15.86 25.21
CA LYS A 272 23.06 17.15 25.17
C LYS A 272 24.54 16.95 24.81
N ALA A 273 25.27 18.05 24.60
CA ALA A 273 26.72 18.00 24.41
C ALA A 273 27.40 17.28 25.59
N GLY A 274 28.43 16.48 25.28
CA GLY A 274 29.12 15.63 26.27
C GLY A 274 28.58 14.19 26.39
N ALA A 275 27.52 13.84 25.66
CA ALA A 275 27.13 12.45 25.44
C ALA A 275 28.28 11.63 24.84
N LYS A 276 28.28 10.31 25.07
CA LYS A 276 29.30 9.37 24.57
C LYS A 276 28.81 8.43 23.49
N ILE A 277 27.52 8.13 23.47
CA ILE A 277 26.90 7.24 22.47
C ILE A 277 25.82 8.00 21.71
N GLY A 278 25.87 7.95 20.39
CA GLY A 278 24.90 8.55 19.49
C GLY A 278 24.08 7.51 18.71
N PHE A 279 22.76 7.61 18.72
CA PHE A 279 21.88 6.85 17.82
C PHE A 279 21.33 7.75 16.71
N VAL A 280 21.41 7.30 15.46
CA VAL A 280 20.97 8.10 14.29
C VAL A 280 20.09 7.28 13.35
N ALA A 281 18.99 7.87 12.90
CA ALA A 281 18.04 7.24 11.98
C ALA A 281 17.23 8.28 11.20
N ALA A 282 16.56 7.85 10.13
CA ALA A 282 15.69 8.67 9.29
C ALA A 282 14.33 7.99 9.04
N GLY A 283 13.31 8.78 8.67
CA GLY A 283 12.01 8.27 8.25
C GLY A 283 11.41 7.23 9.21
N LYS A 284 10.87 6.14 8.68
CA LYS A 284 10.32 5.02 9.48
C LYS A 284 11.32 4.51 10.52
N ASN A 285 12.59 4.38 10.18
CA ASN A 285 13.61 3.87 11.10
C ASN A 285 13.80 4.76 12.33
N TRP A 286 13.48 6.06 12.23
CA TRP A 286 13.43 6.92 13.40
C TRP A 286 12.35 6.46 14.40
N LEU A 287 11.18 6.07 13.90
CA LEU A 287 10.10 5.53 14.72
C LEU A 287 10.50 4.17 15.31
N ASP A 288 11.12 3.32 14.50
CA ASP A 288 11.61 2.01 14.95
C ASP A 288 12.71 2.14 16.02
N LEU A 289 13.61 3.11 15.89
CA LEU A 289 14.63 3.43 16.89
C LEU A 289 14.00 3.94 18.19
N ALA A 290 13.08 4.91 18.11
CA ALA A 290 12.39 5.42 19.29
C ALA A 290 11.64 4.32 20.04
N HIS A 291 11.00 3.41 19.30
CA HIS A 291 10.34 2.25 19.84
C HIS A 291 11.32 1.25 20.48
N ALA A 292 12.43 0.96 19.81
CA ALA A 292 13.47 0.08 20.34
C ALA A 292 14.05 0.60 21.68
N LEU A 293 14.25 1.91 21.81
CA LEU A 293 14.67 2.52 23.07
C LEU A 293 13.60 2.36 24.16
N SER A 294 12.32 2.54 23.83
CA SER A 294 11.22 2.27 24.76
C SER A 294 11.17 0.80 25.22
N LEU A 295 11.43 -0.17 24.33
CA LEU A 295 11.48 -1.59 24.68
C LEU A 295 12.64 -1.92 25.63
N LEU A 296 13.70 -1.11 25.62
CA LEU A 296 14.83 -1.19 26.54
C LEU A 296 14.61 -0.36 27.82
N ASN A 297 13.42 0.20 28.03
CA ASN A 297 13.08 1.11 29.13
C ASN A 297 13.95 2.38 29.15
N ILE A 298 14.32 2.90 27.97
CA ILE A 298 15.09 4.13 27.83
C ILE A 298 14.14 5.23 27.34
N ASP A 299 13.82 6.16 28.23
CA ASP A 299 13.19 7.44 27.90
C ASP A 299 14.24 8.56 27.79
N GLU A 300 13.81 9.80 27.53
CA GLU A 300 14.74 10.92 27.40
C GLU A 300 15.57 11.18 28.68
N PRO A 301 14.98 11.24 29.89
CA PRO A 301 15.74 11.34 31.13
C PRO A 301 16.78 10.24 31.31
N GLU A 302 16.41 8.98 31.07
CA GLU A 302 17.31 7.84 31.18
C GLU A 302 18.43 7.91 30.12
N ALA A 303 18.11 8.27 28.88
CA ALA A 303 19.11 8.49 27.83
C ALA A 303 20.15 9.55 28.24
N GLN A 304 19.70 10.67 28.83
CA GLN A 304 20.61 11.70 29.33
C GLN A 304 21.51 11.18 30.46
N ARG A 305 20.96 10.38 31.39
CA ARG A 305 21.73 9.76 32.49
C ARG A 305 22.79 8.79 31.98
N LEU A 306 22.47 8.05 30.92
CA LEU A 306 23.37 7.10 30.26
C LEU A 306 24.41 7.75 29.35
N GLY A 307 24.37 9.08 29.16
CA GLY A 307 25.25 9.75 28.21
C GLY A 307 24.93 9.40 26.75
N ILE A 308 23.65 9.12 26.45
CA ILE A 308 23.15 8.82 25.11
C ILE A 308 22.58 10.09 24.48
N SER A 309 22.79 10.27 23.18
CA SER A 309 22.12 11.27 22.36
C SER A 309 21.51 10.65 21.12
N THR A 310 20.43 11.23 20.61
CA THR A 310 19.77 10.77 19.39
C THR A 310 19.75 11.88 18.33
N TYR A 311 19.94 11.52 17.07
CA TYR A 311 19.95 12.43 15.92
C TYR A 311 18.97 11.93 14.86
N LYS A 312 17.99 12.77 14.53
CA LYS A 312 17.03 12.48 13.46
C LYS A 312 17.51 13.14 12.19
N VAL A 313 17.67 12.33 11.14
CA VAL A 313 17.95 12.81 9.78
C VAL A 313 16.62 13.00 9.04
N GLY A 314 16.38 14.21 8.57
CA GLY A 314 15.23 14.57 7.73
C GLY A 314 15.58 14.57 6.24
N GLN A 315 16.76 15.09 5.88
CA GLN A 315 17.30 15.09 4.53
C GLN A 315 18.37 13.99 4.40
N THR A 316 17.99 12.83 3.86
CA THR A 316 18.90 11.68 3.77
C THR A 316 20.00 11.86 2.75
N TRP A 317 19.81 12.76 1.78
CA TRP A 317 20.86 13.16 0.84
C TRP A 317 20.60 14.57 0.27
N PRO A 318 21.61 15.41 0.03
CA PRO A 318 22.90 15.34 0.71
C PRO A 318 22.71 15.55 2.22
N LEU A 319 23.40 14.76 3.04
CA LEU A 319 23.35 14.91 4.50
C LEU A 319 23.93 16.27 4.93
N ASP A 320 23.37 16.88 5.96
CA ASP A 320 23.97 18.06 6.61
C ASP A 320 25.23 17.66 7.36
N THR A 321 26.40 17.77 6.71
CA THR A 321 27.67 17.34 7.30
C THR A 321 28.11 18.26 8.44
N ARG A 322 27.71 19.53 8.41
CA ARG A 322 28.03 20.51 9.46
C ARG A 322 27.27 20.21 10.74
N GLY A 323 25.94 20.10 10.67
CA GLY A 323 25.09 19.76 11.80
C GLY A 323 25.44 18.38 12.38
N LEU A 324 25.76 17.41 11.52
CA LEU A 324 26.27 16.11 11.93
C LEU A 324 27.59 16.24 12.72
N SER A 325 28.56 17.00 12.21
CA SER A 325 29.87 17.17 12.86
C SER A 325 29.73 17.86 14.22
N GLU A 326 28.87 18.88 14.30
CA GLU A 326 28.52 19.56 15.55
C GLU A 326 27.83 18.62 16.56
N TRP A 327 27.01 17.67 16.08
CA TRP A 327 26.39 16.67 16.94
C TRP A 327 27.37 15.58 17.38
N ALA A 328 28.26 15.15 16.48
CA ALA A 328 29.22 14.08 16.67
C ALA A 328 30.37 14.46 17.63
N ASP A 329 30.63 15.74 17.82
CA ASP A 329 31.68 16.21 18.73
C ASP A 329 31.49 15.67 20.16
N GLY A 330 32.48 14.93 20.64
CA GLY A 330 32.50 14.28 21.96
C GLY A 330 31.92 12.87 22.02
N LEU A 331 31.30 12.36 20.94
CA LEU A 331 30.81 10.98 20.87
C LEU A 331 31.97 9.99 20.66
N ASP A 332 31.99 8.91 21.43
CA ASP A 332 32.93 7.80 21.28
C ASP A 332 32.37 6.75 20.30
N LEU A 333 31.05 6.68 20.16
CA LEU A 333 30.34 5.74 19.29
C LEU A 333 29.09 6.38 18.66
N ILE A 334 28.92 6.18 17.35
CA ILE A 334 27.69 6.45 16.60
C ILE A 334 27.15 5.12 16.07
N VAL A 335 25.86 4.86 16.26
CA VAL A 335 25.15 3.69 15.73
C VAL A 335 24.05 4.16 14.79
N VAL A 336 24.18 3.77 13.51
CA VAL A 336 23.29 4.15 12.41
C VAL A 336 22.24 3.05 12.21
N VAL A 337 20.97 3.38 12.48
CA VAL A 337 19.83 2.49 12.24
C VAL A 337 19.22 2.81 10.89
N GLU A 338 19.64 2.09 9.87
CA GLU A 338 19.30 2.31 8.46
C GLU A 338 18.87 1.00 7.80
N GLU A 339 17.78 1.02 7.02
CA GLU A 339 17.23 -0.16 6.35
C GLU A 339 17.45 -0.10 4.83
N LYS A 340 17.63 -1.28 4.24
CA LYS A 340 18.20 -1.51 2.90
C LYS A 340 19.64 -1.01 2.74
N ARG A 341 20.05 -0.60 1.54
CA ARG A 341 21.43 -0.25 1.23
C ARG A 341 21.79 1.03 1.98
N LYS A 342 23.01 1.05 2.51
CA LYS A 342 23.58 2.12 3.33
C LYS A 342 23.74 3.41 2.52
N LEU A 343 23.09 4.47 2.92
CA LEU A 343 23.24 5.82 2.37
C LEU A 343 23.70 6.80 3.46
N ILE A 344 23.06 6.79 4.63
CA ILE A 344 23.39 7.63 5.77
C ILE A 344 24.69 7.14 6.41
N GLU A 345 24.86 5.83 6.62
CA GLU A 345 26.09 5.28 7.23
C GLU A 345 27.35 5.70 6.46
N VAL A 346 27.28 5.71 5.12
CA VAL A 346 28.41 6.07 4.26
C VAL A 346 28.74 7.55 4.37
N GLN A 347 27.73 8.43 4.32
CA GLN A 347 27.92 9.87 4.45
C GLN A 347 28.46 10.27 5.82
N ILE A 348 28.02 9.62 6.91
CA ILE A 348 28.56 9.85 8.25
C ILE A 348 30.04 9.46 8.31
N LYS A 349 30.40 8.30 7.75
CA LYS A 349 31.80 7.84 7.72
C LYS A 349 32.68 8.76 6.89
N GLU A 350 32.18 9.25 5.76
CA GLU A 350 32.87 10.23 4.91
C GLU A 350 33.07 11.55 5.65
N ALA A 351 32.03 12.11 6.27
CA ALA A 351 32.11 13.36 7.01
C ALA A 351 33.09 13.31 8.20
N LEU A 352 33.24 12.14 8.84
CA LEU A 352 34.15 11.95 9.97
C LEU A 352 35.53 11.43 9.58
N PHE A 353 35.80 11.13 8.30
CA PHE A 353 37.01 10.41 7.90
C PHE A 353 38.30 11.16 8.25
N ASP A 354 38.35 12.45 7.94
CA ASP A 354 39.55 13.28 8.14
C ASP A 354 39.76 13.69 9.61
N ASP A 355 38.70 13.83 10.40
CA ASP A 355 38.77 14.15 11.84
C ASP A 355 37.84 13.26 12.68
N ARG A 356 38.15 11.97 12.75
CA ARG A 356 37.31 11.02 13.51
C ARG A 356 37.38 11.20 15.03
N ARG A 357 38.41 11.85 15.59
CA ARG A 357 38.70 11.95 17.03
C ARG A 357 38.54 10.66 17.87
N GLY A 358 38.67 9.50 17.23
CA GLY A 358 38.45 8.18 17.85
C GLY A 358 37.01 7.66 17.82
N THR A 359 36.04 8.45 17.34
CA THR A 359 34.63 8.06 17.18
C THR A 359 34.50 6.83 16.28
N ARG A 360 33.84 5.80 16.78
CA ARG A 360 33.48 4.58 16.03
C ARG A 360 32.12 4.77 15.38
N VAL A 361 31.92 4.20 14.19
CA VAL A 361 30.61 4.20 13.50
C VAL A 361 30.16 2.77 13.23
N PHE A 362 29.11 2.36 13.92
CA PHE A 362 28.39 1.12 13.67
C PHE A 362 27.17 1.41 12.80
N GLY A 363 26.79 0.44 11.97
CA GLY A 363 25.64 0.54 11.09
C GLY A 363 25.22 -0.85 10.71
N ALA A 364 25.27 -1.23 9.43
CA ALA A 364 24.96 -2.61 9.06
C ALA A 364 25.92 -3.65 9.68
N ARG A 365 27.13 -3.22 10.09
CA ARG A 365 28.12 -4.06 10.79
C ARG A 365 28.68 -3.34 12.01
N LYS A 366 29.19 -4.12 12.97
CA LYS A 366 29.88 -3.62 14.17
C LYS A 366 31.34 -3.25 13.84
N GLY A 367 31.51 -2.07 13.24
CA GLY A 367 32.83 -1.58 12.82
C GLY A 367 33.40 -2.46 11.70
N ALA A 368 34.61 -2.99 11.92
CA ALA A 368 35.30 -3.87 10.97
C ALA A 368 34.94 -5.37 11.11
N SER A 369 34.04 -5.73 12.03
CA SER A 369 33.63 -7.13 12.22
C SER A 369 32.85 -7.68 11.02
N GLU A 370 32.78 -9.00 10.91
CA GLU A 370 31.81 -9.66 10.02
C GLU A 370 30.39 -9.73 10.61
N GLU A 371 30.23 -9.45 11.91
CA GLU A 371 28.93 -9.38 12.57
C GLU A 371 28.02 -8.35 11.89
N VAL A 372 26.87 -8.82 11.41
CA VAL A 372 25.80 -7.99 10.85
C VAL A 372 24.90 -7.53 12.01
N LEU A 373 24.82 -6.21 12.20
CA LEU A 373 23.92 -5.60 13.17
C LEU A 373 22.54 -5.33 12.54
N PHE A 374 22.52 -4.63 11.41
CA PHE A 374 21.30 -4.28 10.68
C PHE A 374 21.39 -4.80 9.25
N ALA A 375 20.36 -5.54 8.80
CA ALA A 375 20.35 -6.14 7.48
C ALA A 375 20.22 -5.06 6.38
N ILE A 376 21.04 -5.18 5.33
CA ILE A 376 20.97 -4.29 4.15
C ILE A 376 19.92 -4.73 3.12
N HIS A 377 19.04 -5.66 3.50
CA HIS A 377 17.96 -6.20 2.68
C HIS A 377 16.71 -6.39 3.53
N GLY A 378 15.54 -6.39 2.89
CA GLY A 378 14.25 -6.41 3.59
C GLY A 378 13.99 -5.13 4.38
N ALA A 379 13.14 -5.24 5.40
CA ALA A 379 12.84 -4.18 6.36
C ALA A 379 13.42 -4.55 7.73
N LEU A 380 13.80 -3.55 8.52
CA LEU A 380 14.24 -3.78 9.90
C LEU A 380 13.05 -4.02 10.83
N ASP A 381 13.25 -4.94 11.76
CA ASP A 381 12.32 -5.23 12.87
C ASP A 381 12.75 -4.45 14.12
N PRO A 382 11.86 -3.63 14.72
CA PRO A 382 12.12 -2.94 15.99
C PRO A 382 12.64 -3.85 17.11
N PHE A 383 12.24 -5.13 17.15
CA PHE A 383 12.74 -6.09 18.15
C PHE A 383 14.21 -6.39 17.97
N LEU A 384 14.63 -6.64 16.73
CA LEU A 384 16.03 -6.84 16.38
C LEU A 384 16.85 -5.59 16.68
N ILE A 385 16.29 -4.40 16.40
CA ILE A 385 16.95 -3.13 16.74
C ILE A 385 17.15 -3.05 18.26
N ALA A 386 16.11 -3.27 19.07
CA ALA A 386 16.21 -3.23 20.52
C ALA A 386 17.22 -4.26 21.06
N GLU A 387 17.19 -5.50 20.57
CA GLU A 387 18.15 -6.55 20.93
C GLU A 387 19.59 -6.08 20.66
N LYS A 388 19.87 -5.58 19.46
CA LYS A 388 21.20 -5.11 19.07
C LYS A 388 21.65 -3.85 19.81
N LEU A 389 20.77 -2.90 20.04
CA LEU A 389 21.09 -1.71 20.83
C LEU A 389 21.38 -2.08 22.29
N GLY A 390 20.60 -2.98 22.88
CA GLY A 390 20.85 -3.46 24.24
C GLY A 390 22.18 -4.22 24.37
N GLU A 391 22.53 -5.07 23.41
CA GLU A 391 23.85 -5.72 23.33
C GLU A 391 25.00 -4.70 23.26
N ILE A 392 24.86 -3.68 22.41
CA ILE A 392 25.84 -2.59 22.31
C ILE A 392 25.98 -1.85 23.64
N LEU A 393 24.87 -1.52 24.30
CA LEU A 393 24.91 -0.82 25.60
C LEU A 393 25.58 -1.67 26.69
N ILE A 394 25.44 -3.00 26.66
CA ILE A 394 26.17 -3.90 27.55
C ILE A 394 27.67 -3.83 27.27
N ASP A 395 28.07 -3.95 26.00
CA ASP A 395 29.48 -3.94 25.60
C ASP A 395 30.19 -2.61 25.92
N GLU A 396 29.45 -1.50 25.81
CA GLU A 396 29.93 -0.15 26.15
C GLU A 396 29.80 0.16 27.66
N ASN A 397 29.47 -0.82 28.50
CA ASN A 397 29.28 -0.68 29.96
C ASN A 397 28.25 0.40 30.36
N CYS A 398 27.24 0.60 29.53
CA CYS A 398 26.15 1.56 29.71
C CYS A 398 24.80 0.91 30.03
N ALA A 399 24.72 -0.43 30.13
CA ALA A 399 23.47 -1.13 30.42
C ALA A 399 23.06 -1.00 31.90
N THR A 400 21.83 -0.53 32.15
CA THR A 400 21.22 -0.45 33.48
C THR A 400 20.37 -1.69 33.79
N GLU A 401 19.88 -1.80 35.02
CA GLU A 401 18.87 -2.81 35.37
C GLU A 401 17.63 -2.72 34.46
N GLY A 402 17.22 -1.51 34.08
CA GLY A 402 16.12 -1.28 33.14
C GLY A 402 16.39 -1.85 31.75
N VAL A 403 17.59 -1.62 31.20
CA VAL A 403 18.01 -2.18 29.90
C VAL A 403 18.04 -3.71 29.94
N ASN A 404 18.62 -4.28 31.01
CA ASN A 404 18.67 -5.72 31.19
C ASN A 404 17.27 -6.35 31.34
N ALA A 405 16.36 -5.68 32.05
CA ALA A 405 14.97 -6.10 32.18
C ALA A 405 14.23 -6.03 30.82
N GLY A 406 14.47 -4.99 30.03
CA GLY A 406 13.95 -4.86 28.67
C GLY A 406 14.41 -6.02 27.77
N LEU A 407 15.72 -6.30 27.74
CA LEU A 407 16.28 -7.45 27.01
C LEU A 407 15.71 -8.80 27.48
N ALA A 408 15.52 -8.99 28.78
CA ALA A 408 14.89 -10.19 29.31
C ALA A 408 13.44 -10.33 28.82
N ALA A 409 12.66 -9.24 28.87
CA ALA A 409 11.29 -9.21 28.36
C ALA A 409 11.21 -9.50 26.85
N LEU A 410 12.15 -8.99 26.05
CA LEU A 410 12.25 -9.29 24.62
C LEU A 410 12.53 -10.78 24.38
N ARG A 411 13.46 -11.37 25.13
CA ARG A 411 13.78 -12.81 25.05
C ARG A 411 12.60 -13.68 25.44
N ASP A 412 11.87 -13.30 26.49
CA ASP A 412 10.68 -14.02 26.93
C ASP A 412 9.54 -13.91 25.90
N ALA A 413 9.34 -12.73 25.31
CA ALA A 413 8.37 -12.54 24.24
C ALA A 413 8.70 -13.41 23.02
N LYS A 414 9.97 -13.45 22.60
CA LYS A 414 10.46 -14.28 21.48
C LYS A 414 10.32 -15.78 21.76
N ARG A 415 10.59 -16.23 23.00
CA ARG A 415 10.37 -17.63 23.42
C ARG A 415 8.90 -18.00 23.48
N ALA A 416 8.03 -17.03 23.75
CA ALA A 416 6.59 -17.23 23.75
C ALA A 416 5.99 -17.24 22.33
N ASP A 417 6.77 -16.84 21.32
CA ASP A 417 6.41 -16.81 19.90
C ASP A 417 6.75 -18.14 19.20
N ASN A 418 6.27 -19.26 19.76
CA ASN A 418 6.42 -20.61 19.18
C ASN A 418 5.18 -21.05 18.39
N ALA A 419 4.33 -20.09 17.98
CA ALA A 419 3.11 -20.43 17.27
C ALA A 419 3.47 -20.94 15.86
N GLU A 420 3.00 -22.13 15.52
CA GLU A 420 3.10 -22.66 14.17
C GLU A 420 2.05 -21.98 13.28
N ASP A 421 2.40 -21.67 12.03
CA ASP A 421 1.41 -21.29 11.03
C ASP A 421 0.62 -22.53 10.60
N LEU A 422 -0.52 -22.72 11.28
CA LEU A 422 -1.39 -23.88 11.07
C LEU A 422 -2.16 -23.84 9.74
N ALA A 423 -2.32 -22.65 9.13
CA ALA A 423 -2.94 -22.45 7.81
C ALA A 423 -2.56 -21.09 7.22
N ALA A 424 -2.48 -20.98 5.88
CA ALA A 424 -2.14 -19.74 5.18
C ALA A 424 -3.28 -19.24 4.26
N ARG A 425 -3.45 -17.92 4.18
CA ARG A 425 -4.42 -17.24 3.28
C ARG A 425 -3.72 -16.70 2.04
N LEU A 426 -3.52 -17.55 1.03
CA LEU A 426 -2.88 -17.13 -0.22
C LEU A 426 -3.81 -16.25 -1.10
N PRO A 427 -3.26 -15.20 -1.76
CA PRO A 427 -3.97 -14.40 -2.76
C PRO A 427 -4.63 -15.25 -3.87
N TYR A 428 -5.93 -15.01 -4.14
CA TYR A 428 -6.69 -15.75 -5.15
C TYR A 428 -7.50 -14.89 -6.13
N PHE A 429 -7.91 -15.48 -7.25
CA PHE A 429 -8.80 -14.82 -8.19
C PHE A 429 -10.21 -14.67 -7.63
N CYS A 430 -10.84 -13.52 -7.92
CA CYS A 430 -12.24 -13.27 -7.57
C CYS A 430 -13.17 -14.32 -8.21
N ALA A 431 -14.32 -14.58 -7.58
CA ALA A 431 -15.37 -15.41 -8.19
C ALA A 431 -15.77 -14.85 -9.58
N GLY A 432 -15.68 -15.70 -10.61
CA GLY A 432 -15.94 -15.33 -12.00
C GLY A 432 -14.89 -14.42 -12.66
N CYS A 433 -13.65 -14.41 -12.16
CA CYS A 433 -12.55 -13.62 -12.72
C CYS A 433 -12.24 -14.00 -14.19
N PRO A 434 -12.05 -13.03 -15.11
CA PRO A 434 -11.62 -13.33 -16.48
C PRO A 434 -10.25 -14.04 -16.55
N HIS A 435 -9.37 -13.78 -15.58
CA HIS A 435 -8.07 -14.44 -15.49
C HIS A 435 -8.17 -15.97 -15.34
N ASN A 436 -9.30 -16.49 -14.83
CA ASN A 436 -9.51 -17.94 -14.77
C ASN A 436 -9.43 -18.59 -16.14
N THR A 437 -9.86 -17.90 -17.20
CA THR A 437 -9.76 -18.33 -18.59
C THR A 437 -8.49 -17.79 -19.26
N SER A 438 -8.17 -16.50 -19.11
CA SER A 438 -7.09 -15.87 -19.90
C SER A 438 -5.71 -16.46 -19.64
N THR A 439 -5.42 -16.92 -18.41
CA THR A 439 -4.09 -17.43 -18.06
C THR A 439 -3.93 -18.94 -18.25
N LYS A 440 -4.96 -19.65 -18.72
CA LYS A 440 -4.79 -21.03 -19.21
C LYS A 440 -4.15 -20.99 -20.60
N VAL A 441 -3.29 -21.96 -20.89
CA VAL A 441 -2.67 -22.16 -22.21
C VAL A 441 -2.88 -23.61 -22.66
N PRO A 442 -2.77 -23.91 -23.96
CA PRO A 442 -2.83 -25.28 -24.46
C PRO A 442 -1.76 -26.18 -23.82
N GLU A 443 -2.04 -27.48 -23.75
CA GLU A 443 -1.08 -28.48 -23.27
C GLU A 443 0.26 -28.37 -24.03
N GLY A 444 1.39 -28.49 -23.31
CA GLY A 444 2.73 -28.34 -23.86
C GLY A 444 3.16 -26.90 -24.20
N SER A 445 2.26 -25.92 -24.06
CA SER A 445 2.58 -24.49 -24.21
C SER A 445 3.08 -23.89 -22.91
N ARG A 446 3.73 -22.71 -23.01
CA ARG A 446 4.18 -21.92 -21.87
C ARG A 446 3.70 -20.47 -22.03
N ALA A 447 3.32 -19.83 -20.93
CA ALA A 447 3.11 -18.40 -20.89
C ALA A 447 4.08 -17.68 -19.92
N TYR A 448 4.43 -16.44 -20.23
CA TYR A 448 4.93 -15.52 -19.21
C TYR A 448 3.78 -14.84 -18.49
N ALA A 449 4.00 -14.52 -17.21
CA ALA A 449 3.09 -13.67 -16.46
C ALA A 449 3.25 -12.20 -16.89
N GLY A 450 2.13 -11.48 -16.90
CA GLY A 450 2.13 -10.01 -16.87
C GLY A 450 2.06 -9.49 -15.44
N ILE A 451 2.10 -8.17 -15.27
CA ILE A 451 1.92 -7.51 -13.98
C ILE A 451 0.44 -7.55 -13.51
N GLY A 452 0.22 -7.36 -12.20
CA GLY A 452 -1.10 -7.34 -11.57
C GLY A 452 -1.65 -8.74 -11.31
N CYS A 453 -2.94 -8.96 -11.57
CA CYS A 453 -3.56 -10.28 -11.37
C CYS A 453 -2.92 -11.38 -12.24
N HIS A 454 -2.29 -11.05 -13.38
CA HIS A 454 -1.55 -12.04 -14.17
C HIS A 454 -0.37 -12.66 -13.40
N TYR A 455 0.29 -11.88 -12.53
CA TYR A 455 1.40 -12.36 -11.71
C TYR A 455 0.97 -13.49 -10.77
N MET A 456 -0.29 -13.45 -10.30
CA MET A 456 -0.86 -14.47 -9.42
C MET A 456 -1.02 -15.84 -10.07
N ALA A 457 -1.01 -15.92 -11.40
CA ALA A 457 -1.14 -17.18 -12.12
C ALA A 457 0.01 -18.16 -11.81
N GLN A 458 1.18 -17.64 -11.38
CA GLN A 458 2.38 -18.44 -11.12
C GLN A 458 2.23 -19.44 -9.96
N TRP A 459 1.38 -19.16 -8.98
CA TRP A 459 1.09 -20.08 -7.86
C TRP A 459 -0.27 -20.78 -8.01
N MET A 460 -0.86 -20.74 -9.21
CA MET A 460 -2.20 -21.25 -9.47
C MET A 460 -2.30 -22.58 -10.21
N ASP A 461 -1.23 -23.38 -10.21
CA ASP A 461 -1.13 -24.62 -10.99
C ASP A 461 -1.48 -24.37 -12.47
N ARG A 462 -0.69 -23.49 -13.09
CA ARG A 462 -0.82 -23.08 -14.49
C ARG A 462 0.55 -23.12 -15.14
N GLU A 463 0.58 -23.38 -16.44
CA GLU A 463 1.78 -23.29 -17.29
C GLU A 463 2.19 -21.83 -17.57
N THR A 464 2.14 -20.99 -16.54
CA THR A 464 2.56 -19.59 -16.56
C THR A 464 3.74 -19.42 -15.61
N SER A 465 4.91 -19.12 -16.15
CA SER A 465 6.15 -18.97 -15.39
C SER A 465 7.00 -17.83 -15.94
N GLY A 466 7.76 -17.21 -15.05
CA GLY A 466 8.58 -16.04 -15.39
C GLY A 466 7.74 -14.77 -15.60
N TYR A 467 8.41 -13.64 -15.48
CA TYR A 467 7.83 -12.30 -15.58
C TYR A 467 8.93 -11.29 -15.89
N THR A 468 8.53 -10.06 -16.22
CA THR A 468 9.43 -8.92 -16.42
C THR A 468 8.77 -7.64 -15.89
N HIS A 469 9.46 -6.51 -15.98
CA HIS A 469 8.97 -5.21 -15.57
C HIS A 469 7.81 -4.72 -16.44
N MET A 470 6.97 -3.83 -15.89
CA MET A 470 5.80 -3.27 -16.58
C MET A 470 6.21 -2.49 -17.84
N GLY A 471 5.62 -2.86 -18.97
CA GLY A 471 5.94 -2.32 -20.29
C GLY A 471 7.00 -3.12 -21.05
N GLY A 472 7.68 -4.07 -20.40
CA GLY A 472 8.65 -4.96 -21.02
C GLY A 472 8.08 -6.35 -21.35
N GLU A 473 6.83 -6.62 -20.98
CA GLU A 473 6.18 -7.93 -21.17
C GLU A 473 6.30 -8.41 -22.62
N GLY A 474 6.86 -9.62 -22.81
CA GLY A 474 7.06 -10.27 -24.11
C GLY A 474 8.40 -9.92 -24.76
N ALA A 475 9.00 -8.77 -24.44
CA ALA A 475 10.30 -8.39 -25.00
C ALA A 475 11.45 -9.26 -24.48
N ASN A 476 11.31 -9.85 -23.28
CA ASN A 476 12.27 -10.85 -22.78
C ASN A 476 12.36 -12.09 -23.68
N TRP A 477 11.27 -12.47 -24.37
CA TRP A 477 11.29 -13.56 -25.33
C TRP A 477 12.11 -13.25 -26.58
N ILE A 478 12.22 -11.98 -26.98
CA ILE A 478 13.08 -11.56 -28.11
C ILE A 478 14.53 -12.01 -27.85
N GLY A 479 14.98 -11.90 -26.60
CA GLY A 479 16.30 -12.36 -26.17
C GLY A 479 16.40 -13.86 -25.91
N GLU A 480 15.34 -14.52 -25.45
CA GLU A 480 15.35 -15.97 -25.16
C GLU A 480 15.18 -16.84 -26.42
N ALA A 481 14.32 -16.43 -27.37
CA ALA A 481 13.91 -17.24 -28.51
C ALA A 481 15.08 -17.78 -29.35
N PRO A 482 16.11 -16.99 -29.71
CA PRO A 482 17.23 -17.48 -30.52
C PRO A 482 18.08 -18.56 -29.85
N PHE A 483 17.95 -18.74 -28.53
CA PHE A 483 18.73 -19.69 -27.73
C PHE A 483 17.87 -20.81 -27.12
N SER A 484 16.62 -20.95 -27.58
CA SER A 484 15.65 -21.91 -27.06
C SER A 484 15.28 -22.96 -28.10
N ASN A 485 15.07 -24.21 -27.67
CA ASN A 485 14.45 -25.24 -28.51
C ASN A 485 12.93 -25.04 -28.64
N ARG A 486 12.34 -24.12 -27.86
CA ARG A 486 10.95 -23.72 -27.96
C ARG A 486 10.83 -22.61 -28.99
N SER A 487 9.95 -22.77 -29.97
CA SER A 487 9.73 -21.79 -31.03
C SER A 487 8.71 -20.70 -30.67
N HIS A 488 7.83 -20.97 -29.70
CA HIS A 488 6.67 -20.11 -29.40
C HIS A 488 6.38 -20.05 -27.89
N VAL A 489 5.94 -18.87 -27.44
CA VAL A 489 5.39 -18.61 -26.10
C VAL A 489 4.15 -17.71 -26.17
N PHE A 490 3.33 -17.78 -25.13
CA PHE A 490 2.28 -16.80 -24.89
C PHE A 490 2.77 -15.71 -23.92
N GLN A 491 2.41 -14.46 -24.16
CA GLN A 491 2.61 -13.36 -23.20
C GLN A 491 1.27 -12.86 -22.69
N ASN A 492 0.99 -13.02 -21.40
CA ASN A 492 -0.18 -12.40 -20.79
C ASN A 492 0.05 -10.89 -20.60
N LEU A 493 -0.90 -10.05 -21.03
CA LEU A 493 -0.83 -8.61 -20.92
C LEU A 493 -2.19 -8.02 -20.52
N GLY A 494 -2.21 -7.06 -19.60
CA GLY A 494 -3.43 -6.29 -19.30
C GLY A 494 -3.58 -5.09 -20.22
N ASP A 495 -4.81 -4.63 -20.42
CA ASP A 495 -5.14 -3.37 -21.10
C ASP A 495 -4.45 -2.14 -20.47
N GLY A 496 -4.40 -2.04 -19.14
CA GLY A 496 -3.68 -0.97 -18.46
C GLY A 496 -2.17 -0.98 -18.76
N THR A 497 -1.55 -2.16 -18.82
CA THR A 497 -0.13 -2.29 -19.19
C THR A 497 0.10 -1.98 -20.67
N TYR A 498 -0.80 -2.45 -21.54
CA TYR A 498 -0.75 -2.14 -22.97
C TYR A 498 -0.67 -0.63 -23.19
N ASN A 499 -1.56 0.12 -22.53
CA ASN A 499 -1.63 1.58 -22.60
C ASN A 499 -0.39 2.26 -22.01
N HIS A 500 0.07 1.80 -20.84
CA HIS A 500 1.19 2.39 -20.13
C HIS A 500 2.48 2.38 -20.96
N SER A 501 2.86 1.21 -21.49
CA SER A 501 4.09 1.01 -22.27
C SER A 501 4.16 -0.31 -23.03
N GLY A 502 3.26 -1.27 -22.78
CA GLY A 502 3.29 -2.59 -23.42
C GLY A 502 3.14 -2.53 -24.95
N ILE A 503 2.54 -1.46 -25.49
CA ILE A 503 2.52 -1.20 -26.93
C ILE A 503 3.94 -1.13 -27.53
N GLN A 504 4.94 -0.61 -26.80
CA GLN A 504 6.32 -0.54 -27.28
C GLN A 504 6.99 -1.92 -27.29
N ALA A 505 6.71 -2.78 -26.31
CA ALA A 505 7.21 -4.16 -26.31
C ALA A 505 6.66 -4.96 -27.49
N ILE A 506 5.38 -4.78 -27.83
CA ILE A 506 4.77 -5.42 -29.01
C ILE A 506 5.45 -4.92 -30.29
N ARG A 507 5.68 -3.61 -30.43
CA ARG A 507 6.42 -3.05 -31.59
C ARG A 507 7.83 -3.61 -31.70
N ALA A 508 8.53 -3.77 -30.58
CA ALA A 508 9.86 -4.37 -30.56
C ALA A 508 9.82 -5.83 -31.02
N ALA A 509 8.83 -6.62 -30.59
CA ALA A 509 8.67 -8.01 -31.03
C ALA A 509 8.36 -8.12 -32.52
N VAL A 510 7.56 -7.20 -33.07
CA VAL A 510 7.28 -7.11 -34.51
C VAL A 510 8.56 -6.77 -35.28
N ALA A 511 9.30 -5.76 -34.83
CA ALA A 511 10.56 -5.34 -35.44
C ALA A 511 11.62 -6.46 -35.42
N ALA A 512 11.64 -7.26 -34.35
CA ALA A 512 12.54 -8.40 -34.20
C ALA A 512 12.09 -9.66 -34.96
N GLY A 513 10.89 -9.66 -35.57
CA GLY A 513 10.35 -10.84 -36.26
C GLY A 513 10.15 -12.05 -35.33
N THR A 514 9.90 -11.82 -34.04
CA THR A 514 9.82 -12.89 -33.03
C THR A 514 8.50 -13.64 -33.10
N THR A 515 8.53 -14.98 -32.95
CA THR A 515 7.34 -15.83 -32.86
C THR A 515 6.77 -15.83 -31.45
N VAL A 516 5.67 -15.10 -31.22
CA VAL A 516 5.02 -14.91 -29.92
C VAL A 516 3.55 -14.57 -30.07
N THR A 517 2.71 -15.07 -29.16
CA THR A 517 1.30 -14.66 -29.06
C THR A 517 1.07 -13.79 -27.83
N TYR A 518 0.71 -12.53 -28.01
CA TYR A 518 0.24 -11.68 -26.91
C TYR A 518 -1.23 -11.97 -26.61
N LYS A 519 -1.56 -12.18 -25.33
CA LYS A 519 -2.93 -12.30 -24.83
C LYS A 519 -3.27 -11.05 -24.04
N ILE A 520 -3.91 -10.09 -24.72
CA ILE A 520 -4.32 -8.82 -24.13
C ILE A 520 -5.69 -9.01 -23.51
N LEU A 521 -5.76 -9.01 -22.18
CA LEU A 521 -7.04 -9.00 -21.46
C LEU A 521 -7.53 -7.56 -21.28
N TYR A 522 -8.58 -7.21 -22.01
CA TYR A 522 -9.35 -5.98 -21.81
C TYR A 522 -10.44 -6.24 -20.77
N ASN A 523 -10.28 -5.63 -19.59
CA ASN A 523 -11.18 -5.83 -18.45
C ASN A 523 -11.81 -4.54 -17.93
N ASP A 524 -11.54 -3.40 -18.58
CA ASP A 524 -12.13 -2.08 -18.32
C ASP A 524 -11.82 -1.54 -16.91
N ALA A 525 -10.82 -2.09 -16.23
CA ALA A 525 -10.39 -1.63 -14.91
C ALA A 525 -8.95 -2.02 -14.62
N VAL A 526 -8.13 -1.07 -14.19
CA VAL A 526 -6.76 -1.38 -13.79
C VAL A 526 -6.78 -2.30 -12.58
N ALA A 527 -6.23 -3.50 -12.76
CA ALA A 527 -6.27 -4.55 -11.77
C ALA A 527 -5.66 -4.08 -10.43
N MET A 528 -6.24 -4.54 -9.32
CA MET A 528 -5.77 -4.25 -7.95
C MET A 528 -5.81 -2.77 -7.50
N THR A 529 -6.29 -1.84 -8.31
CA THR A 529 -6.35 -0.40 -7.97
C THR A 529 -7.64 0.05 -7.26
N GLY A 530 -8.52 -0.90 -6.95
CA GLY A 530 -9.85 -0.57 -6.42
C GLY A 530 -10.84 -0.10 -7.47
N GLY A 531 -10.64 -0.42 -8.76
CA GLY A 531 -11.60 -0.20 -9.85
C GLY A 531 -11.42 1.12 -10.61
N GLN A 532 -10.19 1.61 -10.70
CA GLN A 532 -9.85 2.76 -11.55
C GLN A 532 -9.91 2.35 -13.04
N GLY A 533 -10.37 3.24 -13.91
CA GLY A 533 -10.39 3.01 -15.36
C GLY A 533 -9.01 3.19 -15.99
N ASN A 534 -8.89 2.87 -17.28
CA ASN A 534 -7.67 3.13 -18.07
C ASN A 534 -7.56 4.62 -18.45
N ASP A 535 -6.33 5.11 -18.60
CA ASP A 535 -6.06 6.51 -18.98
C ASP A 535 -6.24 6.74 -20.50
N GLY A 536 -6.49 7.99 -20.91
CA GLY A 536 -6.50 8.36 -22.33
C GLY A 536 -7.65 7.81 -23.18
N GLY A 537 -8.69 7.25 -22.55
CA GLY A 537 -9.90 6.77 -23.24
C GLY A 537 -9.64 5.53 -24.12
N LEU A 538 -8.71 4.67 -23.73
CA LEU A 538 -8.44 3.42 -24.42
C LEU A 538 -9.63 2.45 -24.30
N ASP A 539 -10.12 1.95 -25.44
CA ASP A 539 -11.12 0.89 -25.49
C ASP A 539 -10.68 -0.27 -26.41
N ALA A 540 -11.40 -1.39 -26.35
CA ALA A 540 -11.04 -2.58 -27.11
C ALA A 540 -11.03 -2.39 -28.64
N PRO A 541 -12.00 -1.70 -29.27
CA PRO A 541 -11.92 -1.36 -30.70
C PRO A 541 -10.64 -0.61 -31.06
N ARG A 542 -10.27 0.39 -30.25
CA ARG A 542 -9.04 1.17 -30.47
C ARG A 542 -7.78 0.30 -30.36
N ILE A 543 -7.71 -0.59 -29.36
CA ILE A 543 -6.60 -1.56 -29.26
C ILE A 543 -6.51 -2.40 -30.54
N ALA A 544 -7.63 -2.93 -31.05
CA ALA A 544 -7.63 -3.73 -32.27
C ALA A 544 -7.12 -2.92 -33.48
N SER A 545 -7.56 -1.67 -33.64
CA SER A 545 -7.07 -0.77 -34.69
C SER A 545 -5.58 -0.47 -34.57
N GLU A 546 -5.08 -0.19 -33.36
CA GLU A 546 -3.66 0.07 -33.10
C GLU A 546 -2.79 -1.15 -33.40
N LEU A 547 -3.24 -2.36 -33.03
CA LEU A 547 -2.54 -3.61 -33.34
C LEU A 547 -2.40 -3.87 -34.84
N LEU A 548 -3.49 -3.69 -35.61
CA LEU A 548 -3.45 -3.84 -37.07
C LEU A 548 -2.56 -2.77 -37.72
N ALA A 549 -2.61 -1.53 -37.22
CA ALA A 549 -1.77 -0.43 -37.70
C ALA A 549 -0.27 -0.67 -37.44
N MET A 550 0.08 -1.48 -36.43
CA MET A 550 1.46 -1.92 -36.19
C MET A 550 1.94 -3.03 -37.15
N GLY A 551 1.10 -3.49 -38.07
CA GLY A 551 1.44 -4.52 -39.06
C GLY A 551 1.21 -5.96 -38.57
N ILE A 552 0.49 -6.16 -37.47
CA ILE A 552 0.18 -7.49 -36.94
C ILE A 552 -0.96 -8.11 -37.76
N ALA A 553 -0.62 -9.08 -38.60
CA ALA A 553 -1.60 -9.71 -39.50
C ALA A 553 -2.55 -10.68 -38.82
N LYS A 554 -2.18 -11.23 -37.65
CA LYS A 554 -2.98 -12.22 -36.91
C LYS A 554 -3.47 -11.65 -35.58
N VAL A 555 -4.66 -11.05 -35.63
CA VAL A 555 -5.39 -10.58 -34.44
C VAL A 555 -6.74 -11.32 -34.35
N ALA A 556 -7.06 -11.87 -33.18
CA ALA A 556 -8.36 -12.46 -32.88
C ALA A 556 -9.01 -11.75 -31.70
N LEU A 557 -10.28 -11.38 -31.86
CA LEU A 557 -11.15 -10.92 -30.80
C LEU A 557 -11.80 -12.13 -30.13
N VAL A 558 -11.57 -12.32 -28.83
CA VAL A 558 -12.27 -13.29 -28.02
C VAL A 558 -13.12 -12.53 -27.00
N HIS A 559 -14.40 -12.87 -26.80
CA HIS A 559 -15.24 -12.18 -25.82
C HIS A 559 -16.14 -13.11 -25.02
N ASP A 560 -16.48 -12.72 -23.78
CA ASP A 560 -17.57 -13.39 -23.06
C ASP A 560 -18.92 -12.94 -23.67
N GLN A 561 -19.77 -13.90 -24.05
CA GLN A 561 -21.08 -13.64 -24.67
C GLN A 561 -22.02 -12.80 -23.79
N LYS A 562 -21.72 -12.70 -22.48
CA LYS A 562 -22.49 -11.89 -21.52
C LYS A 562 -22.07 -10.42 -21.52
N GLU A 563 -21.01 -10.05 -22.23
CA GLU A 563 -20.64 -8.65 -22.45
C GLU A 563 -21.44 -8.09 -23.61
N ASP A 564 -21.89 -6.85 -23.47
CA ASP A 564 -22.52 -6.11 -24.55
C ASP A 564 -21.42 -5.50 -25.43
N ILE A 565 -21.23 -6.02 -26.63
CA ILE A 565 -20.19 -5.58 -27.57
C ILE A 565 -20.81 -5.09 -28.88
N ASP A 566 -20.39 -3.90 -29.32
CA ASP A 566 -20.73 -3.38 -30.63
C ASP A 566 -19.64 -3.75 -31.64
N LEU A 567 -19.86 -4.85 -32.36
CA LEU A 567 -18.93 -5.37 -33.36
C LEU A 567 -18.71 -4.39 -34.53
N ALA A 568 -19.62 -3.47 -34.80
CA ALA A 568 -19.48 -2.50 -35.89
C ALA A 568 -18.36 -1.47 -35.64
N ARG A 569 -17.93 -1.30 -34.38
CA ARG A 569 -16.83 -0.42 -34.01
C ARG A 569 -15.46 -1.04 -34.23
N PHE A 570 -15.37 -2.36 -34.40
CA PHE A 570 -14.11 -3.06 -34.61
C PHE A 570 -13.68 -3.01 -36.09
N PRO A 571 -12.36 -3.10 -36.37
CA PRO A 571 -11.87 -3.22 -37.73
C PRO A 571 -12.50 -4.40 -38.49
N SER A 572 -12.85 -4.19 -39.76
CA SER A 572 -13.41 -5.23 -40.63
C SER A 572 -12.42 -6.37 -40.87
N GLY A 573 -12.90 -7.61 -40.87
CA GLY A 573 -12.09 -8.79 -41.15
C GLY A 573 -11.35 -9.38 -39.94
N LEU A 574 -11.56 -8.82 -38.75
CA LEU A 574 -11.07 -9.39 -37.50
C LEU A 574 -11.76 -10.74 -37.21
N ALA A 575 -10.99 -11.76 -36.85
CA ALA A 575 -11.57 -13.03 -36.43
C ALA A 575 -12.23 -12.85 -35.05
N VAL A 576 -13.53 -13.14 -34.95
CA VAL A 576 -14.32 -12.99 -33.72
C VAL A 576 -14.70 -14.37 -33.20
N HIS A 577 -14.41 -14.62 -31.93
CA HIS A 577 -14.64 -15.88 -31.25
C HIS A 577 -15.27 -15.66 -29.88
N GLU A 578 -15.99 -16.66 -29.42
CA GLU A 578 -16.54 -16.66 -28.07
C GLU A 578 -15.50 -17.19 -27.07
N ARG A 579 -15.66 -16.81 -25.79
CA ARG A 579 -14.79 -17.25 -24.69
C ARG A 579 -14.60 -18.78 -24.62
N GLY A 580 -15.58 -19.56 -25.07
CA GLY A 580 -15.50 -21.02 -25.12
C GLY A 580 -14.46 -21.55 -26.11
N GLU A 581 -14.16 -20.79 -27.16
CA GLU A 581 -13.24 -21.16 -28.25
C GLU A 581 -11.78 -20.75 -27.97
N MET A 582 -11.51 -20.13 -26.81
CA MET A 582 -10.18 -19.62 -26.43
C MET A 582 -9.04 -20.64 -26.61
N ASP A 583 -9.27 -21.91 -26.28
CA ASP A 583 -8.26 -22.97 -26.45
C ASP A 583 -7.96 -23.26 -27.93
N ALA A 584 -8.99 -23.30 -28.77
CA ALA A 584 -8.84 -23.51 -30.21
C ALA A 584 -8.07 -22.35 -30.86
N VAL A 585 -8.41 -21.10 -30.52
CA VAL A 585 -7.71 -19.91 -31.02
C VAL A 585 -6.24 -19.93 -30.60
N GLN A 586 -5.95 -20.26 -29.32
CA GLN A 586 -4.58 -20.37 -28.83
C GLN A 586 -3.78 -21.44 -29.59
N LYS A 587 -4.36 -22.63 -29.83
CA LYS A 587 -3.69 -23.71 -30.61
C LYS A 587 -3.39 -23.28 -32.05
N THR A 588 -4.30 -22.57 -32.70
CA THR A 588 -4.05 -22.01 -34.03
C THR A 588 -2.90 -21.00 -33.99
N PHE A 589 -2.87 -20.13 -32.98
CA PHE A 589 -1.88 -19.06 -32.89
C PHE A 589 -0.50 -19.56 -32.45
N SER A 590 -0.41 -20.65 -31.69
CA SER A 590 0.88 -21.29 -31.34
C SER A 590 1.60 -21.90 -32.55
N GLY A 591 0.89 -22.18 -33.64
CA GLY A 591 1.46 -22.66 -34.90
C GLY A 591 1.76 -21.55 -35.91
N TYR A 592 1.58 -20.28 -35.55
CA TYR A 592 1.83 -19.15 -36.44
C TYR A 592 3.24 -18.59 -36.23
N ASP A 593 4.02 -18.49 -37.31
CA ASP A 593 5.34 -17.86 -37.30
C ASP A 593 5.20 -16.32 -37.32
N GLY A 594 5.78 -15.66 -36.32
CA GLY A 594 5.70 -14.21 -36.11
C GLY A 594 4.79 -13.80 -34.95
N VAL A 595 4.52 -12.49 -34.88
CA VAL A 595 3.72 -11.91 -33.80
C VAL A 595 2.23 -12.07 -34.07
N SER A 596 1.51 -12.64 -33.11
CA SER A 596 0.05 -12.74 -33.14
C SER A 596 -0.57 -12.22 -31.84
N VAL A 597 -1.84 -11.83 -31.87
CA VAL A 597 -2.52 -11.22 -30.72
C VAL A 597 -3.94 -11.76 -30.52
N ILE A 598 -4.21 -12.21 -29.30
CA ILE A 598 -5.54 -12.53 -28.82
C ILE A 598 -5.99 -11.37 -27.93
N LEU A 599 -6.95 -10.58 -28.41
CA LEU A 599 -7.61 -9.53 -27.65
C LEU A 599 -8.83 -10.14 -26.96
N TYR A 600 -8.72 -10.38 -25.67
CA TYR A 600 -9.78 -11.00 -24.87
C TYR A 600 -10.56 -9.96 -24.06
N LEU A 601 -11.86 -9.83 -24.34
CA LEU A 601 -12.76 -8.91 -23.66
C LEU A 601 -13.58 -9.62 -22.61
N GLN A 602 -13.37 -9.23 -21.34
CA GLN A 602 -14.28 -9.56 -20.26
C GLN A 602 -14.07 -8.62 -19.08
N THR A 603 -15.12 -7.93 -18.67
CA THR A 603 -15.08 -6.94 -17.59
C THR A 603 -14.58 -7.57 -16.26
N CYS A 604 -13.77 -6.84 -15.51
CA CYS A 604 -13.26 -7.26 -14.20
C CYS A 604 -14.41 -7.73 -13.27
N ALA A 605 -14.24 -8.90 -12.65
CA ALA A 605 -15.29 -9.52 -11.82
C ALA A 605 -15.72 -8.65 -10.63
N ALA A 606 -14.75 -7.99 -9.97
CA ALA A 606 -15.05 -7.09 -8.85
C ALA A 606 -15.86 -5.87 -9.29
N GLU A 607 -15.54 -5.34 -10.47
CA GLU A 607 -16.22 -4.18 -11.03
C GLU A 607 -17.63 -4.53 -11.55
N LYS A 608 -17.78 -5.69 -12.22
CA LYS A 608 -19.11 -6.25 -12.56
C LYS A 608 -20.03 -6.28 -11.34
N ARG A 609 -19.55 -6.81 -10.21
CA ARG A 609 -20.34 -6.90 -8.97
C ARG A 609 -20.75 -5.51 -8.46
N ARG A 610 -19.85 -4.53 -8.50
CA ARG A 610 -20.14 -3.14 -8.09
C ARG A 610 -21.17 -2.47 -9.00
N ARG A 611 -21.01 -2.60 -10.31
CA ARG A 611 -21.94 -2.02 -11.29
C ARG A 611 -23.32 -2.67 -11.23
N ARG A 612 -23.41 -4.00 -11.03
CA ARG A 612 -24.68 -4.70 -10.79
C ARG A 612 -25.42 -4.17 -9.55
N LYS A 613 -24.70 -3.98 -8.43
CA LYS A 613 -25.29 -3.35 -7.23
C LYS A 613 -25.84 -1.94 -7.48
N ARG A 614 -25.30 -1.23 -8.47
CA ARG A 614 -25.71 0.12 -8.90
C ARG A 614 -26.69 0.11 -10.08
N GLY A 615 -27.11 -1.05 -10.58
CA GLY A 615 -27.98 -1.17 -11.76
C GLY A 615 -27.30 -0.77 -13.09
N LYS A 616 -25.97 -0.69 -13.14
CA LYS A 616 -25.18 -0.23 -14.30
C LYS A 616 -24.53 -1.37 -15.11
N PHE A 617 -24.91 -2.61 -14.86
CA PHE A 617 -24.39 -3.77 -15.58
C PHE A 617 -25.44 -4.88 -15.60
N PRO A 618 -25.58 -5.65 -16.69
CA PRO A 618 -26.56 -6.73 -16.77
C PRO A 618 -26.42 -7.72 -15.60
N ASP A 619 -27.53 -7.98 -14.93
CA ASP A 619 -27.61 -9.02 -13.91
C ASP A 619 -28.33 -10.24 -14.49
N PRO A 620 -27.64 -11.36 -14.77
CA PRO A 620 -28.28 -12.55 -15.30
C PRO A 620 -29.39 -13.04 -14.37
N ASP A 621 -30.57 -13.25 -14.93
CA ASP A 621 -31.73 -13.83 -14.24
C ASP A 621 -31.62 -15.37 -14.19
N LYS A 622 -30.45 -15.83 -13.78
CA LYS A 622 -30.08 -17.24 -13.66
C LYS A 622 -29.23 -17.41 -12.41
N ARG A 623 -29.54 -18.41 -11.60
CA ARG A 623 -28.77 -18.79 -10.41
C ARG A 623 -28.45 -20.27 -10.43
N VAL A 624 -27.29 -20.61 -9.86
CA VAL A 624 -26.81 -21.99 -9.76
C VAL A 624 -26.74 -22.36 -8.28
N PHE A 625 -27.29 -23.51 -7.96
CA PHE A 625 -27.24 -24.18 -6.67
C PHE A 625 -26.66 -25.59 -6.88
N ILE A 626 -26.24 -26.22 -5.80
CA ILE A 626 -25.83 -27.62 -5.78
C ILE A 626 -26.80 -28.34 -4.86
N ASN A 627 -27.44 -29.40 -5.37
CA ASN A 627 -28.23 -30.31 -4.55
C ASN A 627 -27.28 -31.18 -3.73
N THR A 628 -27.26 -30.96 -2.42
CA THR A 628 -26.39 -31.66 -1.48
C THR A 628 -26.66 -33.16 -1.40
N ASP A 629 -27.89 -33.59 -1.70
CA ASP A 629 -28.28 -35.00 -1.65
C ASP A 629 -27.71 -35.80 -2.82
N ILE A 630 -27.37 -35.12 -3.93
CA ILE A 630 -26.76 -35.72 -5.13
C ILE A 630 -25.25 -35.49 -5.16
N CYS A 631 -24.77 -34.43 -4.50
CA CYS A 631 -23.36 -34.08 -4.53
C CYS A 631 -22.51 -35.19 -3.89
N GLU A 632 -21.39 -35.53 -4.52
CA GLU A 632 -20.41 -36.48 -3.97
C GLU A 632 -19.17 -35.78 -3.40
N GLY A 633 -19.08 -34.45 -3.49
CA GLY A 633 -17.91 -33.70 -3.01
C GLY A 633 -16.69 -33.70 -3.94
N CYS A 634 -16.76 -34.37 -5.10
CA CYS A 634 -15.65 -34.67 -6.03
C CYS A 634 -14.78 -33.48 -6.51
N GLY A 635 -15.25 -32.24 -6.38
CA GLY A 635 -14.43 -31.04 -6.64
C GLY A 635 -14.27 -30.63 -8.10
N ASP A 636 -14.80 -31.36 -9.09
CA ASP A 636 -14.66 -31.00 -10.51
C ASP A 636 -15.21 -29.58 -10.83
N CYS A 637 -16.29 -29.17 -10.16
CA CYS A 637 -16.77 -27.78 -10.24
C CYS A 637 -15.71 -26.73 -9.86
N GLY A 638 -14.83 -27.04 -8.90
CA GLY A 638 -13.68 -26.23 -8.49
C GLY A 638 -12.56 -26.25 -9.52
N VAL A 639 -12.21 -27.43 -10.05
CA VAL A 639 -11.19 -27.60 -11.11
C VAL A 639 -11.55 -26.80 -12.38
N GLN A 640 -12.81 -26.88 -12.82
CA GLN A 640 -13.25 -26.17 -14.02
C GLN A 640 -13.29 -24.65 -13.84
N SER A 641 -13.78 -24.18 -12.68
CA SER A 641 -14.09 -22.77 -12.47
C SER A 641 -13.00 -21.97 -11.77
N ASN A 642 -12.15 -22.63 -10.97
CA ASN A 642 -11.20 -22.01 -10.06
C ASN A 642 -11.88 -20.92 -9.19
N CYS A 643 -13.09 -21.21 -8.69
CA CYS A 643 -14.01 -20.22 -8.14
C CYS A 643 -14.14 -20.32 -6.62
N VAL A 644 -13.77 -19.26 -5.93
CA VAL A 644 -13.89 -19.11 -4.47
C VAL A 644 -15.33 -18.97 -3.95
N ALA A 645 -16.34 -18.95 -4.82
CA ALA A 645 -17.75 -19.01 -4.43
C ALA A 645 -18.28 -20.45 -4.31
N VAL A 646 -17.48 -21.45 -4.67
CA VAL A 646 -17.78 -22.86 -4.39
C VAL A 646 -17.24 -23.17 -3.00
N THR A 647 -18.15 -23.41 -2.04
CA THR A 647 -17.82 -23.64 -0.63
C THR A 647 -18.15 -25.08 -0.22
N PRO A 648 -17.56 -25.64 0.83
CA PRO A 648 -18.03 -26.89 1.40
C PRO A 648 -19.33 -26.65 2.17
N VAL A 649 -20.07 -27.73 2.38
CA VAL A 649 -21.18 -27.78 3.33
C VAL A 649 -21.22 -29.16 3.95
N GLU A 650 -21.22 -29.23 5.28
CA GLU A 650 -21.36 -30.49 6.00
C GLU A 650 -22.82 -30.93 6.01
N THR A 651 -23.05 -32.21 5.74
CA THR A 651 -24.39 -32.81 5.69
C THR A 651 -24.36 -34.20 6.32
N GLU A 652 -25.54 -34.76 6.60
CA GLU A 652 -25.67 -36.14 7.08
C GLU A 652 -25.10 -37.18 6.09
N LEU A 653 -24.97 -36.81 4.81
CA LEU A 653 -24.41 -37.63 3.74
C LEU A 653 -22.89 -37.40 3.52
N GLY A 654 -22.24 -36.75 4.47
CA GLY A 654 -20.83 -36.33 4.41
C GLY A 654 -20.64 -34.94 3.82
N ARG A 655 -19.38 -34.56 3.59
CA ARG A 655 -18.98 -33.25 3.09
C ARG A 655 -19.37 -33.04 1.62
N LYS A 656 -20.15 -32.01 1.36
CA LYS A 656 -20.67 -31.65 0.03
C LYS A 656 -20.16 -30.29 -0.43
N ARG A 657 -20.63 -29.84 -1.58
CA ARG A 657 -20.36 -28.50 -2.13
C ARG A 657 -21.64 -27.66 -2.15
N ALA A 658 -21.48 -26.36 -1.99
CA ALA A 658 -22.52 -25.36 -2.13
C ALA A 658 -21.99 -24.16 -2.95
N ILE A 659 -22.92 -23.35 -3.45
CA ILE A 659 -22.59 -22.07 -4.09
C ILE A 659 -22.98 -20.93 -3.15
N ASP A 660 -21.99 -20.20 -2.66
CA ASP A 660 -22.22 -18.97 -1.90
C ASP A 660 -22.85 -17.91 -2.82
N GLN A 661 -24.16 -17.71 -2.65
CA GLN A 661 -24.95 -16.77 -3.43
C GLN A 661 -24.58 -15.30 -3.18
N SER A 662 -23.95 -15.01 -2.05
CA SER A 662 -23.51 -13.65 -1.70
C SER A 662 -22.21 -13.29 -2.45
N ALA A 663 -21.34 -14.28 -2.69
CA ALA A 663 -20.07 -14.13 -3.40
C ALA A 663 -20.16 -14.39 -4.91
N CYS A 664 -21.07 -15.26 -5.36
CA CYS A 664 -21.20 -15.70 -6.75
C CYS A 664 -21.41 -14.51 -7.71
N ASN A 665 -20.59 -14.47 -8.77
CA ASN A 665 -20.66 -13.43 -9.80
C ASN A 665 -21.37 -13.88 -11.08
N LYS A 666 -22.11 -15.01 -11.03
CA LYS A 666 -22.96 -15.50 -12.12
C LYS A 666 -22.22 -15.66 -13.47
N ASP A 667 -20.96 -16.08 -13.44
CA ASP A 667 -20.20 -16.37 -14.68
C ASP A 667 -20.51 -17.77 -15.24
N PHE A 668 -20.99 -18.67 -14.36
CA PHE A 668 -21.43 -20.05 -14.63
C PHE A 668 -20.35 -21.02 -15.10
N SER A 669 -19.06 -20.70 -14.96
CA SER A 669 -17.98 -21.62 -15.38
C SER A 669 -17.97 -22.93 -14.58
N CYS A 670 -18.52 -22.95 -13.36
CA CYS A 670 -18.62 -24.16 -12.54
C CYS A 670 -19.54 -25.24 -13.16
N VAL A 671 -20.54 -24.83 -13.96
CA VAL A 671 -21.49 -25.75 -14.62
C VAL A 671 -20.83 -26.55 -15.75
N LYS A 672 -19.61 -26.17 -16.18
CA LYS A 672 -18.82 -26.97 -17.13
C LYS A 672 -18.30 -28.27 -16.53
N GLY A 673 -18.35 -28.40 -15.20
CA GLY A 673 -18.02 -29.66 -14.55
C GLY A 673 -19.03 -30.76 -14.88
N PHE A 674 -18.55 -31.99 -14.97
CA PHE A 674 -19.37 -33.18 -15.14
C PHE A 674 -20.03 -33.54 -13.80
N CYS A 675 -21.05 -32.76 -13.41
CA CYS A 675 -21.67 -32.87 -12.10
C CYS A 675 -23.21 -32.92 -12.20
N PRO A 676 -23.86 -34.04 -11.82
CA PRO A 676 -25.31 -34.17 -11.87
C PRO A 676 -26.03 -33.38 -10.76
N SER A 677 -25.30 -32.83 -9.79
CA SER A 677 -25.88 -32.13 -8.64
C SER A 677 -26.28 -30.67 -8.91
N PHE A 678 -25.89 -30.10 -10.06
CA PHE A 678 -26.20 -28.70 -10.35
C PHE A 678 -27.69 -28.48 -10.60
N VAL A 679 -28.26 -27.54 -9.86
CA VAL A 679 -29.62 -27.03 -10.06
C VAL A 679 -29.53 -25.60 -10.55
N THR A 680 -30.06 -25.35 -11.75
CA THR A 680 -30.12 -24.00 -12.30
C THR A 680 -31.54 -23.48 -12.31
N LEU A 681 -31.75 -22.30 -11.74
CA LEU A 681 -33.05 -21.65 -11.64
C LEU A 681 -33.06 -20.34 -12.46
N GLN A 682 -34.15 -20.10 -13.19
CA GLN A 682 -34.43 -18.86 -13.93
C GLN A 682 -35.61 -18.12 -13.28
N GLY A 683 -35.58 -16.78 -13.21
CA GLY A 683 -36.64 -15.99 -12.57
C GLY A 683 -36.73 -16.13 -11.05
N ALA A 684 -35.88 -16.96 -10.44
CA ALA A 684 -35.94 -17.26 -9.02
C ALA A 684 -35.26 -16.16 -8.20
N GLN A 685 -36.03 -15.58 -7.27
CA GLN A 685 -35.49 -14.73 -6.24
C GLN A 685 -35.08 -15.57 -5.03
N ILE A 686 -33.92 -15.26 -4.46
CA ILE A 686 -33.52 -15.87 -3.20
C ILE A 686 -34.54 -15.43 -2.15
N ARG A 687 -35.20 -16.42 -1.54
CA ARG A 687 -36.06 -16.18 -0.39
C ARG A 687 -35.21 -15.51 0.68
N LYS A 688 -35.51 -14.25 1.00
CA LYS A 688 -34.91 -13.58 2.15
C LYS A 688 -35.32 -14.40 3.38
N SER A 689 -34.33 -14.91 4.11
CA SER A 689 -34.57 -15.53 5.41
C SER A 689 -35.34 -14.53 6.27
N GLN A 690 -36.38 -14.98 6.99
CA GLN A 690 -36.96 -14.13 8.04
C GLN A 690 -35.84 -13.81 9.02
N THR A 691 -35.46 -12.54 9.09
CA THR A 691 -34.53 -12.07 10.11
C THR A 691 -35.21 -12.24 11.45
N ALA A 692 -34.55 -12.89 12.41
CA ALA A 692 -35.06 -12.92 13.77
C ALA A 692 -35.19 -11.47 14.27
N GLN A 693 -36.41 -11.02 14.56
CA GLN A 693 -36.61 -9.74 15.22
C GLN A 693 -36.15 -9.90 16.67
N LEU A 694 -34.96 -9.37 16.95
CA LEU A 694 -34.43 -9.27 18.30
C LEU A 694 -34.92 -7.96 18.93
N ASP A 695 -35.56 -8.03 20.08
CA ASP A 695 -35.71 -6.85 20.92
C ASP A 695 -34.48 -6.77 21.83
N LEU A 696 -33.70 -5.69 21.72
CA LEU A 696 -32.44 -5.58 22.46
C LEU A 696 -32.71 -4.86 23.79
N PRO A 697 -32.35 -5.45 24.93
CA PRO A 697 -32.52 -4.79 26.23
C PRO A 697 -31.59 -3.58 26.36
N GLN A 698 -31.84 -2.74 27.36
CA GLN A 698 -30.85 -1.75 27.76
C GLN A 698 -29.61 -2.47 28.30
N MET A 699 -28.48 -2.28 27.63
CA MET A 699 -27.20 -2.87 28.01
C MET A 699 -26.45 -1.92 28.95
N PRO A 700 -25.78 -2.43 30.01
CA PRO A 700 -24.93 -1.60 30.87
C PRO A 700 -23.77 -1.02 30.05
N GLU A 701 -23.31 0.17 30.40
CA GLU A 701 -22.07 0.71 29.82
C GLU A 701 -20.86 0.05 30.50
N PRO A 702 -19.87 -0.44 29.73
CA PRO A 702 -18.67 -1.03 30.29
C PRO A 702 -17.74 0.05 30.86
N VAL A 703 -16.85 -0.36 31.77
CA VAL A 703 -15.73 0.48 32.18
C VAL A 703 -14.72 0.52 31.03
N LEU A 704 -14.48 1.73 30.48
CA LEU A 704 -13.52 1.91 29.41
C LEU A 704 -12.09 1.85 29.95
N PRO A 705 -11.15 1.23 29.21
CA PRO A 705 -9.75 1.20 29.61
C PRO A 705 -9.12 2.59 29.51
N ASN A 706 -8.18 2.88 30.40
CA ASN A 706 -7.36 4.08 30.34
C ASN A 706 -6.25 3.93 29.30
N ILE A 707 -5.86 5.03 28.67
CA ILE A 707 -4.70 5.08 27.78
C ILE A 707 -3.49 5.57 28.58
N ASP A 708 -2.51 4.68 28.78
CA ASP A 708 -1.19 4.99 29.35
C ASP A 708 -0.15 4.91 28.23
N GLY A 709 0.32 6.08 27.77
CA GLY A 709 1.08 6.21 26.52
C GLY A 709 0.21 5.90 25.29
N THR A 710 0.19 4.63 24.86
CA THR A 710 -0.60 4.17 23.70
C THR A 710 -1.45 2.96 24.06
N PHE A 711 -2.65 2.90 23.48
CA PHE A 711 -3.53 1.74 23.51
C PHE A 711 -3.61 1.11 22.12
N ASN A 712 -3.21 -0.16 22.02
CA ASN A 712 -2.93 -0.82 20.74
C ASN A 712 -4.03 -1.83 20.39
N VAL A 713 -4.75 -1.55 19.31
CA VAL A 713 -5.80 -2.40 18.75
C VAL A 713 -5.29 -3.05 17.48
N VAL A 714 -5.41 -4.38 17.39
CA VAL A 714 -5.17 -5.12 16.16
C VAL A 714 -6.51 -5.63 15.63
N VAL A 715 -6.83 -5.31 14.39
CA VAL A 715 -8.01 -5.86 13.70
C VAL A 715 -7.55 -6.83 12.63
N THR A 716 -8.03 -8.07 12.66
CA THR A 716 -7.67 -9.09 11.66
C THR A 716 -8.88 -9.48 10.83
N GLY A 717 -8.65 -9.97 9.62
CA GLY A 717 -9.70 -10.62 8.84
C GLY A 717 -9.31 -10.87 7.39
N VAL A 718 -10.32 -11.03 6.52
CA VAL A 718 -10.13 -11.36 5.12
C VAL A 718 -10.44 -10.16 4.22
N GLY A 719 -9.61 -9.95 3.19
CA GLY A 719 -9.81 -8.88 2.21
C GLY A 719 -11.21 -8.91 1.61
N GLY A 720 -11.90 -7.76 1.64
CA GLY A 720 -13.24 -7.60 1.09
C GLY A 720 -14.41 -7.94 2.02
N THR A 721 -14.18 -8.27 3.30
CA THR A 721 -15.25 -8.52 4.29
C THR A 721 -15.60 -7.30 5.15
N GLY A 722 -14.91 -6.16 5.01
CA GLY A 722 -15.20 -4.93 5.75
C GLY A 722 -14.25 -4.63 6.92
N VAL A 723 -13.19 -5.41 7.10
CA VAL A 723 -12.15 -5.22 8.15
C VAL A 723 -11.59 -3.79 8.13
N VAL A 724 -11.23 -3.29 6.94
CA VAL A 724 -10.70 -1.92 6.72
C VAL A 724 -11.65 -0.84 7.24
N THR A 725 -12.96 -1.08 7.13
CA THR A 725 -13.97 -0.15 7.64
C THR A 725 -13.93 -0.04 9.15
N ILE A 726 -13.67 -1.13 9.88
CA ILE A 726 -13.58 -1.10 11.35
C ILE A 726 -12.40 -0.24 11.80
N GLY A 727 -11.23 -0.40 11.18
CA GLY A 727 -10.08 0.45 11.47
C GLY A 727 -10.37 1.93 11.21
N ALA A 728 -10.94 2.25 10.04
CA ALA A 728 -11.27 3.62 9.67
C ALA A 728 -12.30 4.26 10.62
N VAL A 729 -13.33 3.50 11.02
CA VAL A 729 -14.33 3.95 12.00
C VAL A 729 -13.68 4.18 13.37
N LEU A 730 -12.76 3.31 13.81
CA LEU A 730 -12.06 3.47 15.08
C LEU A 730 -11.17 4.73 15.10
N ALA A 731 -10.39 4.96 14.05
CA ALA A 731 -9.56 6.16 13.94
C ALA A 731 -10.39 7.45 13.88
N GLN A 732 -11.52 7.41 13.14
CA GLN A 732 -12.46 8.53 13.07
C GLN A 732 -13.14 8.79 14.43
N ALA A 733 -13.53 7.74 15.15
CA ALA A 733 -14.11 7.86 16.47
C ALA A 733 -13.10 8.46 17.47
N ALA A 734 -11.83 8.04 17.43
CA ALA A 734 -10.79 8.62 18.26
C ALA A 734 -10.59 10.12 18.00
N GLN A 735 -10.60 10.57 16.74
CA GLN A 735 -10.55 11.99 16.41
C GLN A 735 -11.76 12.75 17.01
N ILE A 736 -12.97 12.20 16.87
CA ILE A 736 -14.21 12.78 17.44
C ILE A 736 -14.13 12.88 18.96
N ASP A 737 -13.53 11.87 19.60
CA ASP A 737 -13.33 11.79 21.05
C ASP A 737 -12.15 12.65 21.54
N GLY A 738 -11.55 13.47 20.66
CA GLY A 738 -10.44 14.38 20.98
C GLY A 738 -9.08 13.70 21.18
N LYS A 739 -8.93 12.44 20.74
CA LYS A 739 -7.75 11.59 20.92
C LYS A 739 -6.88 11.53 19.67
N GLY A 740 -5.64 11.14 19.87
CA GLY A 740 -4.73 10.72 18.81
C GLY A 740 -5.11 9.35 18.26
N ALA A 741 -4.99 9.18 16.95
CA ALA A 741 -5.07 7.88 16.30
C ALA A 741 -4.00 7.76 15.22
N GLY A 742 -3.35 6.61 15.18
CA GLY A 742 -2.49 6.15 14.10
C GLY A 742 -2.96 4.77 13.66
N MET A 743 -3.28 4.59 12.38
CA MET A 743 -3.78 3.33 11.84
C MET A 743 -3.02 2.97 10.57
N MET A 744 -2.63 1.71 10.42
CA MET A 744 -2.02 1.21 9.19
C MET A 744 -2.71 -0.09 8.75
N GLU A 745 -3.03 -0.16 7.46
CA GLU A 745 -3.54 -1.37 6.82
C GLU A 745 -2.37 -2.20 6.26
N MET A 746 -2.30 -3.47 6.63
CA MET A 746 -1.41 -4.47 6.05
C MET A 746 -2.23 -5.50 5.29
N ALA A 747 -2.58 -5.16 4.05
CA ALA A 747 -3.11 -6.10 3.07
C ALA A 747 -2.00 -6.57 2.10
N GLY A 748 -2.04 -7.83 1.68
CA GLY A 748 -1.16 -8.38 0.64
C GLY A 748 -1.64 -8.06 -0.79
N LEU A 749 -1.00 -8.67 -1.79
CA LEU A 749 -1.25 -8.43 -3.22
C LEU A 749 -2.73 -8.50 -3.66
N ALA A 750 -3.54 -9.35 -3.03
CA ALA A 750 -4.95 -9.50 -3.38
C ALA A 750 -5.88 -8.60 -2.54
N GLN A 751 -6.70 -7.84 -3.24
CA GLN A 751 -7.81 -7.05 -2.66
C GLN A 751 -8.89 -7.91 -2.00
N LYS A 752 -8.96 -9.22 -2.29
CA LYS A 752 -9.94 -10.16 -1.72
C LYS A 752 -9.32 -11.51 -1.42
N GLY A 753 -9.80 -12.16 -0.35
CA GLY A 753 -9.43 -13.54 -0.01
C GLY A 753 -8.08 -13.70 0.72
N GLY A 754 -7.20 -12.70 0.64
CA GLY A 754 -5.97 -12.65 1.43
C GLY A 754 -6.19 -12.20 2.88
N ALA A 755 -5.22 -12.48 3.74
CA ALA A 755 -5.19 -11.98 5.12
C ALA A 755 -5.02 -10.46 5.15
N VAL A 756 -5.69 -9.82 6.11
CA VAL A 756 -5.58 -8.39 6.40
C VAL A 756 -5.33 -8.21 7.89
N HIS A 757 -4.33 -7.40 8.21
CA HIS A 757 -4.08 -6.93 9.57
C HIS A 757 -4.17 -5.40 9.57
N ILE A 758 -4.90 -4.84 10.52
CA ILE A 758 -4.94 -3.40 10.76
C ILE A 758 -4.33 -3.18 12.13
N HIS A 759 -3.28 -2.39 12.15
CA HIS A 759 -2.66 -1.92 13.39
C HIS A 759 -3.24 -0.55 13.68
N CYS A 760 -3.83 -0.35 14.85
CA CYS A 760 -4.35 0.93 15.28
C CYS A 760 -3.83 1.26 16.67
N ARG A 761 -3.11 2.37 16.80
CA ARG A 761 -2.70 2.94 18.08
C ARG A 761 -3.57 4.14 18.40
N LEU A 762 -4.02 4.19 19.65
CA LEU A 762 -4.80 5.28 20.21
C LEU A 762 -3.96 5.95 21.31
N ALA A 763 -4.00 7.26 21.38
CA ALA A 763 -3.29 8.04 22.38
C ALA A 763 -4.15 9.19 22.88
N ASN A 764 -3.85 9.72 24.07
CA ASN A 764 -4.53 10.93 24.54
C ASN A 764 -4.18 12.14 23.66
N ARG A 765 -2.93 12.22 23.18
CA ARG A 765 -2.49 13.24 22.21
C ARG A 765 -1.89 12.57 20.97
N PRO A 766 -2.12 13.09 19.75
CA PRO A 766 -1.56 12.52 18.52
C PRO A 766 -0.03 12.34 18.56
N GLU A 767 0.69 13.29 19.16
CA GLU A 767 2.14 13.29 19.30
C GLU A 767 2.71 12.18 20.19
N ASP A 768 1.90 11.55 21.04
CA ASP A 768 2.33 10.42 21.87
C ASP A 768 2.47 9.11 21.06
N ILE A 769 1.96 9.08 19.82
CA ILE A 769 2.09 7.93 18.91
C ILE A 769 3.41 8.03 18.16
N THR A 770 4.42 7.32 18.64
CA THR A 770 5.76 7.30 18.05
C THR A 770 5.94 6.25 16.96
N ALA A 771 5.10 5.21 16.90
CA ALA A 771 5.13 4.20 15.83
C ALA A 771 3.71 3.69 15.58
N ILE A 772 3.32 3.44 14.33
CA ILE A 772 1.94 3.00 14.02
C ILE A 772 1.81 1.47 14.11
N ARG A 773 2.87 0.73 13.76
CA ARG A 773 2.86 -0.73 13.82
C ARG A 773 2.84 -1.19 15.28
N VAL A 774 1.90 -2.07 15.61
CA VAL A 774 1.87 -2.75 16.91
C VAL A 774 2.92 -3.87 16.90
N ALA A 775 3.75 -3.92 17.93
CA ALA A 775 4.83 -4.88 18.09
C ALA A 775 4.41 -6.16 18.82
N THR A 776 5.32 -7.13 18.87
CA THR A 776 5.21 -8.35 19.66
C THR A 776 4.89 -8.04 21.12
N GLY A 777 3.83 -8.63 21.65
CA GLY A 777 3.36 -8.46 23.03
C GLY A 777 2.75 -7.09 23.39
N GLU A 778 2.53 -6.19 22.43
CA GLU A 778 1.99 -4.85 22.68
C GLU A 778 0.48 -4.72 22.46
N CYS A 779 -0.17 -5.69 21.84
CA CYS A 779 -1.60 -5.64 21.56
C CYS A 779 -2.42 -5.61 22.86
N ASP A 780 -3.26 -4.60 23.03
CA ASP A 780 -4.20 -4.46 24.14
C ASP A 780 -5.56 -5.09 23.79
N ALA A 781 -6.01 -4.94 22.54
CA ALA A 781 -7.27 -5.48 22.05
C ALA A 781 -7.15 -6.10 20.65
N LEU A 782 -7.60 -7.35 20.50
CA LEU A 782 -7.71 -8.04 19.22
C LEU A 782 -9.18 -8.12 18.78
N ILE A 783 -9.50 -7.51 17.64
CA ILE A 783 -10.81 -7.59 16.97
C ILE A 783 -10.65 -8.54 15.78
N GLY A 784 -11.02 -9.81 15.96
CA GLY A 784 -10.81 -10.85 14.98
C GLY A 784 -12.01 -11.08 14.07
N GLY A 785 -11.93 -10.65 12.81
CA GLY A 785 -12.94 -10.93 11.78
C GLY A 785 -12.82 -12.32 11.14
N ASP A 786 -11.70 -13.02 11.36
CA ASP A 786 -11.39 -14.35 10.81
C ASP A 786 -10.52 -15.16 11.79
N LEU A 787 -10.87 -16.42 12.03
CA LEU A 787 -10.15 -17.28 12.97
C LEU A 787 -8.72 -17.59 12.52
N VAL A 788 -8.51 -17.91 11.23
CA VAL A 788 -7.18 -18.27 10.69
C VAL A 788 -6.21 -17.12 10.85
N VAL A 789 -6.61 -15.91 10.47
CA VAL A 789 -5.74 -14.73 10.58
C VAL A 789 -5.52 -14.32 12.04
N SER A 790 -6.52 -14.49 12.91
CA SER A 790 -6.40 -14.14 14.34
C SER A 790 -5.49 -15.09 15.12
N ALA A 791 -5.54 -16.39 14.79
CA ALA A 791 -4.74 -17.43 15.43
C ALA A 791 -3.41 -17.71 14.70
N ALA A 792 -3.13 -17.02 13.59
CA ALA A 792 -1.84 -17.12 12.90
C ALA A 792 -0.69 -16.69 13.81
N ALA A 793 0.49 -17.26 13.59
CA ALA A 793 1.66 -17.02 14.45
C ALA A 793 1.98 -15.54 14.57
N LYS A 794 1.98 -14.85 13.41
CA LYS A 794 2.19 -13.40 13.32
C LYS A 794 1.24 -12.59 14.20
N THR A 795 -0.03 -12.98 14.35
CA THR A 795 -0.99 -12.25 15.20
C THR A 795 -0.81 -12.63 16.67
N LEU A 796 -0.62 -13.91 16.98
CA LEU A 796 -0.41 -14.38 18.35
C LEU A 796 0.84 -13.76 18.97
N GLY A 797 1.92 -13.59 18.21
CA GLY A 797 3.12 -12.90 18.64
C GLY A 797 2.86 -11.46 19.12
N LEU A 798 1.90 -10.74 18.53
CA LEU A 798 1.52 -9.38 18.94
C LEU A 798 0.82 -9.34 20.31
N THR A 799 0.28 -10.46 20.78
CA THR A 799 -0.52 -10.54 22.01
C THR A 799 0.33 -10.88 23.23
N LYS A 800 -0.15 -10.52 24.43
CA LYS A 800 0.49 -10.83 25.71
C LYS A 800 -0.54 -11.29 26.75
N VAL A 801 -0.22 -12.40 27.42
CA VAL A 801 -1.02 -12.96 28.53
C VAL A 801 -1.26 -11.91 29.60
N GLY A 802 -2.49 -11.80 30.11
CA GLY A 802 -2.90 -10.84 31.14
C GLY A 802 -3.13 -9.40 30.64
N ARG A 803 -2.59 -9.03 29.47
CA ARG A 803 -2.77 -7.71 28.85
C ARG A 803 -3.86 -7.73 27.78
N THR A 804 -3.71 -8.58 26.77
CA THR A 804 -4.57 -8.58 25.59
C THR A 804 -5.96 -9.16 25.89
N GLY A 805 -7.02 -8.46 25.50
CA GLY A 805 -8.36 -9.04 25.35
C GLY A 805 -8.75 -9.21 23.88
N ALA A 806 -9.64 -10.15 23.58
CA ALA A 806 -10.03 -10.42 22.20
C ALA A 806 -11.52 -10.78 22.04
N VAL A 807 -12.09 -10.39 20.90
CA VAL A 807 -13.33 -10.96 20.38
C VAL A 807 -13.04 -11.42 18.96
N VAL A 808 -13.24 -12.71 18.69
CA VAL A 808 -12.84 -13.35 17.43
C VAL A 808 -14.01 -14.11 16.82
N ASN A 809 -14.20 -13.90 15.52
CA ASN A 809 -15.12 -14.65 14.69
C ASN A 809 -14.62 -16.09 14.52
N ALA A 810 -15.31 -17.05 15.13
CA ALA A 810 -14.94 -18.46 15.09
C ALA A 810 -15.53 -19.23 13.90
N HIS A 811 -16.20 -18.54 12.97
CA HIS A 811 -16.77 -19.16 11.79
C HIS A 811 -15.70 -19.76 10.87
N ASP A 812 -15.95 -20.97 10.36
CA ASP A 812 -15.06 -21.64 9.42
C ASP A 812 -15.19 -21.03 8.01
N ILE A 813 -14.32 -20.08 7.70
CA ILE A 813 -14.27 -19.43 6.38
C ILE A 813 -13.19 -20.12 5.54
N VAL A 814 -13.58 -20.77 4.46
CA VAL A 814 -12.63 -21.59 3.67
C VAL A 814 -11.65 -20.75 2.85
N THR A 815 -10.44 -21.27 2.60
CA THR A 815 -9.40 -20.62 1.79
C THR A 815 -9.53 -20.97 0.30
N GLY A 816 -8.77 -20.28 -0.57
CA GLY A 816 -8.73 -20.61 -2.00
C GLY A 816 -8.14 -22.00 -2.30
N GLU A 817 -7.44 -22.61 -1.35
CA GLU A 817 -6.83 -23.94 -1.48
C GLU A 817 -7.88 -25.04 -1.66
N PHE A 818 -9.06 -24.87 -1.06
CA PHE A 818 -10.20 -25.78 -1.20
C PHE A 818 -10.72 -25.92 -2.64
N THR A 819 -10.41 -24.98 -3.53
CA THR A 819 -10.76 -25.14 -4.94
C THR A 819 -9.92 -26.20 -5.64
N ARG A 820 -8.79 -26.62 -5.04
CA ARG A 820 -7.89 -27.68 -5.54
C ARG A 820 -7.95 -28.94 -4.70
N ASP A 821 -7.93 -28.79 -3.37
CA ASP A 821 -7.99 -29.91 -2.45
C ASP A 821 -9.41 -30.04 -1.86
N THR A 822 -10.06 -31.17 -2.16
CA THR A 822 -11.42 -31.44 -1.72
C THR A 822 -11.53 -31.77 -0.24
N GLU A 823 -10.45 -32.25 0.36
CA GLU A 823 -10.37 -32.68 1.75
C GLU A 823 -9.80 -31.58 2.64
N PHE A 824 -9.34 -30.47 2.06
CA PHE A 824 -8.81 -29.33 2.81
C PHE A 824 -9.80 -28.87 3.86
N SER A 825 -9.38 -28.90 5.12
CA SER A 825 -10.14 -28.43 6.27
C SER A 825 -9.26 -27.51 7.10
N ILE A 826 -9.88 -26.48 7.67
CA ILE A 826 -9.18 -25.59 8.58
C ILE A 826 -9.16 -26.28 9.96
N PRO A 827 -8.01 -26.32 10.65
CA PRO A 827 -7.91 -26.93 11.97
C PRO A 827 -8.52 -26.01 13.06
N THR A 828 -9.83 -25.74 12.96
CA THR A 828 -10.60 -24.79 13.78
C THR A 828 -10.43 -25.02 15.27
N ASP A 829 -10.45 -26.27 15.72
CA ASP A 829 -10.25 -26.62 17.14
C ASP A 829 -8.85 -26.24 17.62
N ARG A 830 -7.81 -26.51 16.82
CA ARG A 830 -6.42 -26.14 17.15
C ARG A 830 -6.23 -24.63 17.17
N LEU A 831 -6.82 -23.91 16.22
CA LEU A 831 -6.76 -22.44 16.15
C LEU A 831 -7.48 -21.78 17.32
N SER A 832 -8.67 -22.28 17.66
CA SER A 832 -9.45 -21.82 18.81
C SER A 832 -8.72 -22.08 20.12
N LEU A 833 -8.16 -23.29 20.28
CA LEU A 833 -7.35 -23.66 21.43
C LEU A 833 -6.09 -22.79 21.55
N ALA A 834 -5.43 -22.46 20.43
CA ALA A 834 -4.25 -21.58 20.44
C ALA A 834 -4.59 -20.18 20.99
N LEU A 835 -5.71 -19.60 20.55
CA LEU A 835 -6.21 -18.32 21.08
C LEU A 835 -6.59 -18.40 22.56
N GLN A 836 -7.32 -19.45 22.95
CA GLN A 836 -7.73 -19.66 24.35
C GLN A 836 -6.54 -19.92 25.27
N ALA A 837 -5.55 -20.69 24.82
CA ALA A 837 -4.32 -20.94 25.58
C ALA A 837 -3.51 -19.64 25.76
N ARG A 838 -3.48 -18.77 24.74
CA ARG A 838 -2.73 -17.51 24.78
C ARG A 838 -3.44 -16.41 25.57
N LEU A 839 -4.75 -16.29 25.45
CA LEU A 839 -5.54 -15.17 25.97
C LEU A 839 -6.41 -15.53 27.19
N GLN A 840 -6.51 -16.81 27.52
CA GLN A 840 -7.24 -17.33 28.67
C GLN A 840 -8.71 -16.85 28.68
N ASP A 841 -9.21 -16.37 29.80
CA ASP A 841 -10.57 -15.85 29.97
C ASP A 841 -10.82 -14.51 29.24
N ARG A 842 -9.77 -13.88 28.71
CA ARG A 842 -9.87 -12.60 28.00
C ARG A 842 -10.23 -12.74 26.52
N VAL A 843 -10.38 -13.95 25.98
CA VAL A 843 -10.91 -14.17 24.61
C VAL A 843 -12.37 -14.61 24.60
N GLN A 844 -13.17 -14.02 23.70
CA GLN A 844 -14.51 -14.49 23.36
C GLN A 844 -14.51 -14.94 21.92
N LEU A 845 -14.92 -16.19 21.69
CA LEU A 845 -15.15 -16.75 20.37
C LEU A 845 -16.65 -16.64 20.06
N LEU A 846 -17.00 -16.07 18.91
CA LEU A 846 -18.37 -15.85 18.47
C LEU A 846 -18.52 -16.26 17.01
N ASP A 847 -19.54 -17.04 16.65
CA ASP A 847 -19.91 -17.20 15.24
C ASP A 847 -20.70 -15.97 14.77
N SER A 848 -19.98 -14.87 14.56
CA SER A 848 -20.57 -13.60 14.15
C SER A 848 -21.09 -13.63 12.71
N THR A 849 -20.54 -14.51 11.87
CA THR A 849 -21.01 -14.73 10.50
C THR A 849 -22.42 -15.30 10.49
N GLU A 850 -22.65 -16.36 11.26
CA GLU A 850 -23.96 -17.00 11.36
C GLU A 850 -24.96 -16.11 12.11
N LEU A 851 -24.52 -15.44 13.18
CA LEU A 851 -25.34 -14.46 13.88
C LEU A 851 -25.80 -13.34 12.94
N ALA A 852 -24.90 -12.78 12.12
CA ALA A 852 -25.25 -11.79 11.11
C ALA A 852 -26.23 -12.35 10.07
N ARG A 853 -26.04 -13.59 9.62
CA ARG A 853 -26.94 -14.25 8.66
C ARG A 853 -28.36 -14.38 9.21
N ILE A 854 -28.50 -14.80 10.47
CA ILE A 854 -29.81 -15.01 11.12
C ILE A 854 -30.50 -13.68 11.44
N THR A 855 -29.76 -12.69 11.92
CA THR A 855 -30.33 -11.46 12.49
C THR A 855 -30.40 -10.30 11.49
N MET A 856 -29.44 -10.22 10.57
CA MET A 856 -29.32 -9.15 9.58
C MET A 856 -29.63 -9.62 8.15
N GLY A 857 -29.68 -10.93 7.91
CA GLY A 857 -29.93 -11.53 6.59
C GLY A 857 -28.74 -11.47 5.63
N ASP A 858 -27.57 -11.04 6.11
CA ASP A 858 -26.34 -10.87 5.32
C ASP A 858 -25.12 -11.00 6.24
N SER A 859 -24.18 -11.88 5.89
CA SER A 859 -22.95 -12.11 6.66
C SER A 859 -21.98 -10.94 6.61
N LEU A 860 -22.17 -9.97 5.71
CA LEU A 860 -21.31 -8.78 5.59
C LEU A 860 -21.24 -7.94 6.88
N TYR A 861 -22.24 -8.04 7.76
CA TYR A 861 -22.29 -7.28 9.02
C TYR A 861 -21.50 -7.94 10.17
N SER A 862 -20.91 -9.12 9.96
CA SER A 862 -20.19 -9.89 11.00
C SER A 862 -19.10 -9.08 11.70
N ASN A 863 -18.27 -8.35 10.93
CA ASN A 863 -17.20 -7.53 11.48
C ASN A 863 -17.72 -6.39 12.37
N MET A 864 -18.89 -5.81 12.03
CA MET A 864 -19.51 -4.76 12.85
C MET A 864 -20.11 -5.32 14.15
N LEU A 865 -20.61 -6.56 14.13
CA LEU A 865 -21.01 -7.29 15.34
C LEU A 865 -19.82 -7.55 16.26
N ILE A 866 -18.71 -8.06 15.73
CA ILE A 866 -17.47 -8.28 16.51
C ILE A 866 -16.97 -6.96 17.10
N PHE A 867 -17.07 -5.85 16.36
CA PHE A 867 -16.68 -4.54 16.87
C PHE A 867 -17.54 -4.06 18.04
N GLY A 868 -18.86 -4.24 17.95
CA GLY A 868 -19.80 -3.96 19.05
C GLY A 868 -19.54 -4.82 20.29
N ALA A 869 -19.30 -6.12 20.08
CA ALA A 869 -18.96 -7.05 21.15
C ALA A 869 -17.65 -6.66 21.85
N ALA A 870 -16.61 -6.30 21.09
CA ALA A 870 -15.34 -5.85 21.64
C ALA A 870 -15.49 -4.58 22.50
N TRP A 871 -16.31 -3.62 22.06
CA TRP A 871 -16.61 -2.44 22.86
C TRP A 871 -17.35 -2.80 24.16
N GLN A 872 -18.39 -3.65 24.07
CA GLN A 872 -19.19 -4.03 25.24
C GLN A 872 -18.41 -4.82 26.29
N ARG A 873 -17.35 -5.55 25.89
CA ARG A 873 -16.40 -6.18 26.82
C ARG A 873 -15.41 -5.22 27.48
N GLY A 874 -15.49 -3.91 27.20
CA GLY A 874 -14.56 -2.92 27.74
C GLY A 874 -13.15 -3.01 27.14
N LEU A 875 -13.01 -3.46 25.90
CA LEU A 875 -11.70 -3.61 25.24
C LEU A 875 -11.22 -2.36 24.50
N LEU A 876 -12.04 -1.30 24.40
CA LEU A 876 -11.73 -0.12 23.59
C LEU A 876 -11.84 1.18 24.41
N PRO A 877 -10.82 2.06 24.38
CA PRO A 877 -10.78 3.29 25.18
C PRO A 877 -11.53 4.46 24.53
N ILE A 878 -12.63 4.19 23.82
CA ILE A 878 -13.38 5.20 23.04
C ILE A 878 -14.84 5.24 23.51
N THR A 879 -15.40 6.44 23.61
CA THR A 879 -16.80 6.63 24.04
C THR A 879 -17.81 6.04 23.04
N LEU A 880 -18.96 5.60 23.56
CA LEU A 880 -20.04 5.05 22.72
C LEU A 880 -20.53 6.07 21.69
N ASP A 881 -20.65 7.32 22.11
CA ASP A 881 -21.14 8.41 21.26
C ASP A 881 -20.19 8.67 20.09
N ALA A 882 -18.87 8.71 20.34
CA ALA A 882 -17.89 8.88 19.27
C ALA A 882 -17.93 7.72 18.26
N LEU A 883 -18.09 6.47 18.73
CA LEU A 883 -18.24 5.31 17.84
C LEU A 883 -19.49 5.38 16.98
N ARG A 884 -20.64 5.73 17.58
CA ARG A 884 -21.90 5.87 16.85
C ARG A 884 -21.84 7.01 15.82
N GLN A 885 -21.23 8.14 16.18
CA GLN A 885 -21.01 9.25 15.26
C GLN A 885 -20.08 8.85 14.10
N ALA A 886 -18.99 8.14 14.36
CA ALA A 886 -18.08 7.65 13.32
C ALA A 886 -18.76 6.64 12.36
N ILE A 887 -19.59 5.72 12.89
CA ILE A 887 -20.39 4.80 12.07
C ILE A 887 -21.37 5.57 11.18
N ALA A 888 -22.01 6.61 11.71
CA ALA A 888 -22.92 7.47 10.94
C ALA A 888 -22.18 8.27 9.85
N LEU A 889 -21.01 8.83 10.17
CA LEU A 889 -20.18 9.59 9.23
C LEU A 889 -19.67 8.75 8.06
N ASN A 890 -19.46 7.45 8.24
CA ASN A 890 -19.09 6.54 7.16
C ASN A 890 -20.17 6.45 6.06
N GLY A 891 -21.43 6.79 6.36
CA GLY A 891 -22.51 6.99 5.38
C GLY A 891 -23.04 5.74 4.67
N ALA A 892 -22.40 4.59 4.81
CA ALA A 892 -22.83 3.33 4.19
C ALA A 892 -23.82 2.56 5.08
N ALA A 893 -25.08 2.41 4.63
CA ALA A 893 -26.11 1.62 5.31
C ALA A 893 -26.18 1.87 6.83
N VAL A 894 -26.17 3.15 7.22
CA VAL A 894 -25.96 3.62 8.60
C VAL A 894 -26.81 2.88 9.62
N ASP A 895 -28.14 2.85 9.44
CA ASP A 895 -29.06 2.20 10.37
C ASP A 895 -28.75 0.71 10.57
N LYS A 896 -28.36 0.01 9.51
CA LYS A 896 -28.02 -1.42 9.57
C LYS A 896 -26.69 -1.65 10.28
N ASN A 897 -25.70 -0.78 10.08
CA ASN A 897 -24.42 -0.89 10.75
C ASN A 897 -24.52 -0.54 12.24
N LEU A 898 -25.28 0.50 12.61
CA LEU A 898 -25.60 0.80 14.00
C LEU A 898 -26.33 -0.37 14.66
N ARG A 899 -27.31 -0.95 13.96
CA ARG A 899 -28.02 -2.12 14.45
C ARG A 899 -27.11 -3.34 14.64
N ALA A 900 -26.23 -3.62 13.67
CA ALA A 900 -25.26 -4.71 13.77
C ALA A 900 -24.31 -4.50 14.96
N PHE A 901 -23.85 -3.27 15.17
CA PHE A 901 -23.02 -2.91 16.32
C PHE A 901 -23.76 -3.15 17.64
N ASP A 902 -25.03 -2.73 17.76
CA ASP A 902 -25.82 -2.94 18.98
C ASP A 902 -26.15 -4.43 19.23
N ILE A 903 -26.42 -5.24 18.18
CA ILE A 903 -26.54 -6.71 18.34
C ILE A 903 -25.22 -7.31 18.81
N GLY A 904 -24.10 -6.79 18.30
CA GLY A 904 -22.76 -7.21 18.69
C GLY A 904 -22.52 -6.99 20.17
N ARG A 905 -22.88 -5.79 20.65
CA ARG A 905 -22.86 -5.48 22.08
C ARG A 905 -23.69 -6.46 22.88
N TRP A 906 -24.91 -6.77 22.46
CA TRP A 906 -25.78 -7.71 23.17
C TRP A 906 -25.23 -9.15 23.22
N SER A 907 -24.43 -9.55 22.24
CA SER A 907 -23.82 -10.89 22.18
C SER A 907 -22.58 -11.08 23.06
N ALA A 908 -22.04 -10.00 23.63
CA ALA A 908 -20.91 -10.00 24.56
C ALA A 908 -21.39 -10.09 26.01
#